data_AF-A0A2U3KWT7-F1
#
_entry.id   AF-A0A2U3KWT7-F1
#
_cell.length_a   1.000
_cell.length_b   1.000
_cell.length_c   1.000
_cell.angle_alpha   90.00
_cell.angle_beta   90.00
_cell.angle_gamma   90.00
#
_symmetry.space_group_name_H-M   'P 1'
#
loop_
_entity.id
_entity.type
_entity.pdbx_description
1 polymer ?
#
loop_
_entity_poly.entity_id
_entity_poly.type
_entity_poly.pdbx_seq_one_letter_code
_entity_poly.pdbx_strand_id
1 'polypeptide(L)'
;MKKKAKLTTLAMTSTLLIFTLVGSAQARPHYNRYSGNDRFQTSTAIAQQEFQGQQMQNVVIASAYSFPDALSASTLATKLKASIILVGSDMNDSQDSLDYIKNHLTAGGNVTIVGGVGAINQKVEQWLNNSGYHVKRMGGKDRFATDSLIVNNLAVSHGTPVIIASGNDFPDALGVASLAASKGWPILLSGPNQLSETAQTFVTTDQPTNIYIVGGEGVLHDSVQTALQSAAPSAQIQRFGGQDRFETLSQILTKFYPNPTQIYLANGLDFADALSGSTLAAQNNAPILLIDPKAQQLPPSIKDYLITIRNTGSSPQVNVLGGTAGVPDWVVTQVNDILGSSATTPVVTPPTAISLTVSNPSMTGVTVGLSSALNGLAASNFTLLNSSGYPLTVTSVTTIDGGVTYTLNAPLSAGQTYTVTANYGGNTIGTAQSFTIPSGTTNEMLTVSNPTTAGMTVGLSSALNGLTTNNFTLLNSSGYPITITGVSTLNGGLTYAISAALSAGQTYTVTANYAGYALGTAQSVTVPYGMSNGTLTVSNPSTTGVTVGLSSALNGLTASNFTLLNSSGYAITVTSVTTTDGGVTYTINAPLSAGQTYTVTATYGGYTVGTVQSFTIPSGMTSETLTVSNSTTSGVTVGLSSALNGLTASNFTLLNSSGYPITVTGVTTLNGGLTYTISAALSAGQTYTVTANYVGYVLGTAQSVTIPSGTTSETLTVSNPSTTGLTVGLSAALNGLTASNFTLLNSSGYPITIIGVTTLNGGATYAINAALSAGQTYSLTANYVGYTLGTAQSVTIPYGTNS
;
A
#
# COMPACT_ATOMS: atom_id res chain seq x y z
N MET A 1 -84.72 -11.18 30.20
CA MET A 1 -83.42 -11.41 29.54
C MET A 1 -83.24 -10.40 28.41
N LYS A 2 -82.10 -9.68 28.42
CA LYS A 2 -81.48 -8.80 27.40
C LYS A 2 -82.27 -7.58 26.84
N LYS A 3 -81.57 -6.43 26.90
CA LYS A 3 -81.93 -5.04 26.55
C LYS A 3 -81.40 -4.62 25.15
N LYS A 4 -81.92 -3.46 24.69
CA LYS A 4 -81.36 -2.40 23.79
C LYS A 4 -81.77 -2.53 22.32
N ALA A 5 -82.45 -1.59 21.62
CA ALA A 5 -82.61 -0.13 21.61
C ALA A 5 -81.59 0.68 20.78
N LYS A 6 -82.14 1.38 19.75
CA LYS A 6 -81.73 2.65 19.07
C LYS A 6 -80.43 2.59 18.24
N LEU A 7 -80.19 3.41 17.19
CA LEU A 7 -80.48 4.83 16.98
C LEU A 7 -80.21 5.21 15.50
N THR A 8 -80.98 6.18 15.02
CA THR A 8 -80.85 6.97 13.79
C THR A 8 -79.52 7.75 13.70
N THR A 9 -78.94 7.86 12.50
CA THR A 9 -77.66 8.57 12.24
C THR A 9 -77.91 9.94 11.60
N LEU A 10 -77.25 10.96 12.16
CA LEU A 10 -77.31 12.38 11.84
C LEU A 10 -76.24 12.75 10.80
N ALA A 11 -76.60 13.59 9.83
CA ALA A 11 -75.69 14.12 8.81
C ALA A 11 -74.69 15.13 9.40
N MET A 12 -73.42 15.02 9.02
CA MET A 12 -72.36 15.97 9.35
C MET A 12 -71.70 16.43 8.05
N THR A 13 -72.00 17.67 7.64
CA THR A 13 -71.38 18.35 6.50
C THR A 13 -69.97 18.81 6.86
N SER A 14 -68.96 18.20 6.23
CA SER A 14 -67.56 18.60 6.30
C SER A 14 -67.24 19.46 5.06
N THR A 15 -66.96 20.74 5.29
CA THR A 15 -66.50 21.69 4.27
C THR A 15 -65.01 21.46 4.01
N LEU A 16 -64.68 20.81 2.90
CA LEU A 16 -63.30 20.56 2.48
C LEU A 16 -62.70 21.83 1.86
N LEU A 17 -61.88 22.55 2.64
CA LEU A 17 -61.05 23.66 2.13
C LEU A 17 -59.95 23.06 1.24
N ILE A 18 -60.07 23.23 -0.08
CA ILE A 18 -59.02 22.88 -1.04
C ILE A 18 -57.97 24.01 -1.01
N PHE A 19 -56.89 23.81 -0.26
CA PHE A 19 -55.67 24.59 -0.46
C PHE A 19 -55.03 24.16 -1.77
N THR A 20 -55.18 24.96 -2.83
CA THR A 20 -54.30 24.85 -4.00
C THR A 20 -52.90 25.27 -3.56
N LEU A 21 -52.05 24.31 -3.23
CA LEU A 21 -50.60 24.52 -3.25
C LEU A 21 -50.24 24.87 -4.69
N VAL A 22 -50.08 26.16 -4.96
CA VAL A 22 -49.30 26.60 -6.12
C VAL A 22 -47.86 26.26 -5.78
N GLY A 23 -47.46 25.02 -6.07
CA GLY A 23 -46.07 24.64 -6.05
C GLY A 23 -45.37 25.54 -7.06
N SER A 24 -44.46 26.39 -6.59
CA SER A 24 -43.54 27.11 -7.45
C SER A 24 -42.81 26.07 -8.29
N ALA A 25 -43.21 25.90 -9.56
CA ALA A 25 -42.43 25.12 -10.50
C ALA A 25 -41.09 25.86 -10.64
N GLN A 26 -40.04 25.38 -9.97
CA GLN A 26 -38.69 25.82 -10.29
C GLN A 26 -38.51 25.57 -11.79
N ALA A 27 -38.26 26.64 -12.54
CA ALA A 27 -37.89 26.53 -13.95
C ALA A 27 -36.73 25.52 -14.03
N ARG A 28 -36.90 24.47 -14.84
CA ARG A 28 -35.82 23.50 -15.06
C ARG A 28 -34.58 24.28 -15.50
N PRO A 29 -33.40 24.01 -14.92
CA PRO A 29 -32.18 24.67 -15.39
C PRO A 29 -32.04 24.50 -16.90
N HIS A 30 -31.58 25.54 -17.58
CA HIS A 30 -31.40 25.55 -19.03
C HIS A 30 -30.13 24.77 -19.39
N TYR A 31 -30.27 23.46 -19.67
CA TYR A 31 -29.18 22.61 -20.12
C TYR A 31 -29.63 21.67 -21.26
N ASN A 32 -28.66 21.25 -22.07
CA ASN A 32 -28.87 20.19 -23.07
C ASN A 32 -28.28 18.88 -22.57
N ARG A 33 -28.94 17.75 -22.82
CA ARG A 33 -28.42 16.41 -22.51
C ARG A 33 -28.42 15.55 -23.77
N TYR A 34 -27.26 15.01 -24.09
CA TYR A 34 -27.04 14.09 -25.21
C TYR A 34 -26.77 12.71 -24.63
N SER A 35 -27.77 11.82 -24.70
CA SER A 35 -27.74 10.52 -24.04
C SER A 35 -28.66 9.50 -24.71
N GLY A 36 -28.29 8.23 -24.63
CA GLY A 36 -29.14 7.08 -24.91
C GLY A 36 -29.25 6.13 -23.71
N ASN A 37 -29.78 4.92 -23.93
CA ASN A 37 -29.89 3.92 -22.86
C ASN A 37 -28.54 3.30 -22.50
N ASP A 38 -27.56 3.37 -23.41
CA ASP A 38 -26.22 2.86 -23.24
C ASP A 38 -25.18 3.77 -23.93
N ARG A 39 -23.92 3.32 -23.94
CA ARG A 39 -22.78 4.04 -24.55
C ARG A 39 -22.86 4.13 -26.07
N PHE A 40 -23.48 3.17 -26.74
CA PHE A 40 -23.64 3.15 -28.20
C PHE A 40 -24.63 4.24 -28.61
N GLN A 41 -25.83 4.19 -28.03
CA GLN A 41 -26.88 5.15 -28.29
C GLN A 41 -26.47 6.57 -27.85
N THR A 42 -25.75 6.71 -26.74
CA THR A 42 -25.18 8.02 -26.34
C THR A 42 -24.21 8.56 -27.39
N SER A 43 -23.30 7.74 -27.93
CA SER A 43 -22.39 8.18 -28.99
C SER A 43 -23.12 8.63 -30.26
N THR A 44 -24.19 7.94 -30.66
CA THR A 44 -25.00 8.34 -31.82
C THR A 44 -25.84 9.59 -31.57
N ALA A 45 -26.33 9.81 -30.34
CA ALA A 45 -27.03 11.03 -29.96
C ALA A 45 -26.10 12.26 -29.99
N ILE A 46 -24.85 12.08 -29.58
CA ILE A 46 -23.81 13.10 -29.69
C ILE A 46 -23.50 13.41 -31.16
N ALA A 47 -23.32 12.39 -32.00
CA ALA A 47 -23.08 12.58 -33.43
C ALA A 47 -24.25 13.30 -34.13
N GLN A 48 -25.48 12.97 -33.74
CA GLN A 48 -26.68 13.63 -34.25
C GLN A 48 -26.65 15.13 -33.96
N GLN A 49 -26.24 15.52 -32.75
CA GLN A 49 -26.09 16.93 -32.40
C GLN A 49 -24.92 17.58 -33.15
N GLU A 50 -23.78 16.89 -33.22
CA GLU A 50 -22.56 17.37 -33.87
C GLU A 50 -22.78 17.73 -35.34
N PHE A 51 -23.60 16.96 -36.05
CA PHE A 51 -23.95 17.20 -37.45
C PHE A 51 -25.29 17.87 -37.64
N GLN A 52 -25.98 18.27 -36.56
CA GLN A 52 -27.33 18.85 -36.61
C GLN A 52 -28.31 18.02 -37.45
N GLY A 53 -28.15 16.69 -37.41
CA GLY A 53 -28.89 15.72 -38.20
C GLY A 53 -28.61 15.67 -39.70
N GLN A 54 -27.60 16.38 -40.18
CA GLN A 54 -27.12 16.26 -41.56
C GLN A 54 -26.34 14.96 -41.77
N GLN A 55 -26.21 14.54 -43.04
CA GLN A 55 -25.38 13.39 -43.38
C GLN A 55 -23.89 13.68 -43.14
N MET A 56 -23.19 12.69 -42.60
CA MET A 56 -21.75 12.69 -42.38
C MET A 56 -21.02 12.24 -43.66
N GLN A 57 -19.85 12.84 -43.93
CA GLN A 57 -18.94 12.37 -44.96
C GLN A 57 -17.89 11.39 -44.41
N ASN A 58 -17.52 11.59 -43.14
CA ASN A 58 -16.48 10.84 -42.45
C ASN A 58 -16.97 10.44 -41.07
N VAL A 59 -16.62 9.24 -40.62
CA VAL A 59 -16.85 8.77 -39.25
C VAL A 59 -15.58 8.10 -38.71
N VAL A 60 -15.30 8.32 -37.43
CA VAL A 60 -14.28 7.56 -36.70
C VAL A 60 -14.99 6.57 -35.79
N ILE A 61 -14.56 5.31 -35.84
CA ILE A 61 -15.11 4.24 -35.01
C ILE A 61 -14.08 3.83 -33.98
N ALA A 62 -14.50 3.76 -32.71
CA ALA A 62 -13.67 3.34 -31.59
C ALA A 62 -14.37 2.26 -30.74
N SER A 63 -13.58 1.49 -29.99
CA SER A 63 -14.13 0.45 -29.12
C SER A 63 -14.89 1.05 -27.95
N ALA A 64 -16.10 0.56 -27.72
CA ALA A 64 -16.91 0.92 -26.57
C ALA A 64 -16.36 0.35 -25.25
N TYR A 65 -15.46 -0.64 -25.31
CA TYR A 65 -14.94 -1.36 -24.13
C TYR A 65 -13.47 -1.07 -23.82
N SER A 66 -12.73 -0.53 -24.78
CA SER A 66 -11.29 -0.30 -24.66
C SER A 66 -10.93 1.12 -25.07
N PHE A 67 -10.52 1.92 -24.09
CA PHE A 67 -10.07 3.30 -24.29
C PHE A 67 -8.68 3.48 -24.90
N PRO A 68 -7.65 2.61 -24.70
CA PRO A 68 -6.26 2.98 -24.95
C PRO A 68 -5.95 3.40 -26.38
N ASP A 69 -6.56 2.70 -27.34
CA ASP A 69 -6.38 2.99 -28.77
C ASP A 69 -7.08 4.29 -29.19
N ALA A 70 -8.10 4.73 -28.45
CA ALA A 70 -8.97 5.84 -28.83
C ALA A 70 -8.60 7.18 -28.18
N LEU A 71 -7.65 7.21 -27.24
CA LEU A 71 -7.29 8.43 -26.49
C LEU A 71 -6.84 9.59 -27.39
N SER A 72 -6.14 9.31 -28.49
CA SER A 72 -5.74 10.32 -29.47
C SER A 72 -6.72 10.49 -30.64
N ALA A 73 -7.79 9.68 -30.70
CA ALA A 73 -8.75 9.68 -31.80
C ALA A 73 -9.50 11.01 -31.97
N SER A 74 -9.74 11.76 -30.89
CA SER A 74 -10.44 13.05 -30.90
C SER A 74 -9.79 14.06 -31.85
N THR A 75 -8.45 14.11 -31.86
CA THR A 75 -7.69 15.03 -32.72
C THR A 75 -7.84 14.68 -34.20
N LEU A 76 -7.80 13.38 -34.51
CA LEU A 76 -7.98 12.87 -35.87
C LEU A 76 -9.43 13.04 -36.34
N ALA A 77 -10.41 12.72 -35.49
CA ALA A 77 -11.83 12.85 -35.80
C ALA A 77 -12.18 14.30 -36.13
N THR A 78 -11.73 15.26 -35.31
CA THR A 78 -11.92 16.69 -35.58
C THR A 78 -11.21 17.14 -36.87
N LYS A 79 -9.97 16.68 -37.13
CA LYS A 79 -9.27 16.95 -38.40
C LYS A 79 -10.08 16.44 -39.61
N LEU A 80 -10.67 15.26 -39.50
CA LEU A 80 -11.50 14.64 -40.53
C LEU A 80 -12.92 15.21 -40.60
N LYS A 81 -13.31 16.11 -39.70
CA LYS A 81 -14.69 16.57 -39.52
C LYS A 81 -15.64 15.37 -39.39
N ALA A 82 -15.30 14.48 -38.48
CA ALA A 82 -15.97 13.21 -38.21
C ALA A 82 -16.39 13.15 -36.74
N SER A 83 -17.54 12.52 -36.47
CA SER A 83 -17.90 12.14 -35.10
C SER A 83 -17.20 10.84 -34.71
N ILE A 84 -17.06 10.60 -33.40
CA ILE A 84 -16.61 9.32 -32.85
C ILE A 84 -17.83 8.49 -32.47
N ILE A 85 -18.06 7.40 -33.22
CA ILE A 85 -19.09 6.41 -32.95
C ILE A 85 -18.46 5.21 -32.25
N LEU A 86 -19.07 4.79 -31.13
CA LEU A 86 -18.59 3.64 -30.38
C LEU A 86 -19.19 2.36 -30.93
N VAL A 87 -18.39 1.30 -31.08
CA VAL A 87 -18.86 -0.03 -31.49
C VAL A 87 -18.38 -1.08 -30.49
N GLY A 88 -19.11 -2.19 -30.43
CA GLY A 88 -18.78 -3.34 -29.62
C GLY A 88 -17.55 -4.08 -30.13
N SER A 89 -17.26 -5.22 -29.50
CA SER A 89 -16.20 -6.12 -29.99
C SER A 89 -16.61 -6.86 -31.27
N ASP A 90 -17.92 -7.04 -31.50
CA ASP A 90 -18.48 -7.70 -32.70
C ASP A 90 -19.75 -7.03 -33.23
N MET A 91 -20.33 -7.61 -34.29
CA MET A 91 -21.51 -7.10 -35.00
C MET A 91 -22.78 -7.06 -34.15
N ASN A 92 -23.02 -8.04 -33.28
CA ASN A 92 -24.28 -8.14 -32.52
C ASN A 92 -24.39 -7.00 -31.52
N ASP A 93 -23.25 -6.66 -30.93
CA ASP A 93 -23.12 -5.61 -29.93
C ASP A 93 -22.91 -4.21 -30.54
N SER A 94 -22.80 -4.13 -31.86
CA SER A 94 -22.59 -2.86 -32.58
C SER A 94 -23.82 -2.42 -33.38
N GLN A 95 -24.94 -3.15 -33.29
CA GLN A 95 -26.07 -3.00 -34.22
C GLN A 95 -26.59 -1.55 -34.28
N ASP A 96 -26.87 -0.93 -33.13
CA ASP A 96 -27.36 0.46 -33.06
C ASP A 96 -26.40 1.45 -33.74
N SER A 97 -25.09 1.31 -33.48
CA SER A 97 -24.06 2.15 -34.07
C SER A 97 -23.90 1.94 -35.57
N LEU A 98 -23.98 0.68 -36.03
CA LEU A 98 -23.86 0.33 -37.44
C LEU A 98 -25.10 0.77 -38.24
N ASP A 99 -26.29 0.66 -37.65
CA ASP A 99 -27.52 1.21 -38.24
C ASP A 99 -27.49 2.73 -38.29
N TYR A 100 -26.96 3.39 -37.25
CA TYR A 100 -26.76 4.83 -37.28
C TYR A 100 -25.82 5.24 -38.42
N ILE A 101 -24.67 4.59 -38.56
CA ILE A 101 -23.72 4.82 -39.66
C ILE A 101 -24.41 4.59 -41.00
N LYS A 102 -25.15 3.49 -41.16
CA LYS A 102 -25.86 3.18 -42.41
C LYS A 102 -26.83 4.28 -42.85
N ASN A 103 -27.52 4.88 -41.90
CA ASN A 103 -28.57 5.87 -42.17
C ASN A 103 -28.03 7.31 -42.29
N HIS A 104 -26.88 7.62 -41.69
CA HIS A 104 -26.37 8.99 -41.58
C HIS A 104 -25.03 9.22 -42.28
N LEU A 105 -24.27 8.17 -42.62
CA LEU A 105 -23.07 8.32 -43.44
C LEU A 105 -23.47 8.32 -44.92
N THR A 106 -23.02 9.33 -45.67
CA THR A 106 -23.18 9.41 -47.13
C THR A 106 -22.74 8.11 -47.81
N ALA A 107 -23.41 7.74 -48.91
CA ALA A 107 -22.99 6.59 -49.70
C ALA A 107 -21.55 6.77 -50.20
N GLY A 108 -20.69 5.76 -50.01
CA GLY A 108 -19.25 5.89 -50.28
C GLY A 108 -18.47 6.72 -49.25
N GLY A 109 -19.07 7.02 -48.08
CA GLY A 109 -18.40 7.76 -47.01
C GLY A 109 -17.16 7.05 -46.44
N ASN A 110 -16.29 7.81 -45.77
CA ASN A 110 -15.06 7.28 -45.20
C ASN A 110 -15.27 6.85 -43.75
N VAL A 111 -14.78 5.66 -43.42
CA VAL A 111 -14.82 5.10 -42.07
C VAL A 111 -13.40 4.86 -41.61
N THR A 112 -12.98 5.54 -40.56
CA THR A 112 -11.68 5.27 -39.91
C THR A 112 -11.91 4.43 -38.66
N ILE A 113 -11.39 3.21 -38.64
CA ILE A 113 -11.44 2.34 -37.46
C ILE A 113 -10.19 2.60 -36.62
N VAL A 114 -10.35 3.01 -35.38
CA VAL A 114 -9.24 3.20 -34.43
C VAL A 114 -9.15 2.00 -33.50
N GLY A 115 -8.01 1.31 -33.57
CA GLY A 115 -7.71 0.12 -32.80
C GLY A 115 -7.54 -1.17 -33.62
N GLY A 116 -6.81 -2.12 -33.02
CA GLY A 116 -6.52 -3.41 -33.62
C GLY A 116 -7.74 -4.34 -33.72
N VAL A 117 -7.56 -5.49 -34.39
CA VAL A 117 -8.64 -6.50 -34.54
C VAL A 117 -9.11 -7.11 -33.22
N GLY A 118 -8.29 -7.02 -32.17
CA GLY A 118 -8.69 -7.44 -30.81
C GLY A 118 -9.62 -6.45 -30.11
N ALA A 119 -9.60 -5.17 -30.50
CA ALA A 119 -10.50 -4.14 -29.96
C ALA A 119 -11.81 -4.05 -30.75
N ILE A 120 -11.72 -4.13 -32.09
CA ILE A 120 -12.86 -4.12 -33.02
C ILE A 120 -12.63 -5.22 -34.06
N ASN A 121 -13.42 -6.29 -33.99
CA ASN A 121 -13.25 -7.47 -34.82
C ASN A 121 -13.25 -7.16 -36.33
N GLN A 122 -12.44 -7.91 -37.08
CA GLN A 122 -12.35 -7.77 -38.54
C GLN A 122 -13.70 -7.94 -39.26
N LYS A 123 -14.67 -8.66 -38.69
CA LYS A 123 -16.02 -8.78 -39.25
C LYS A 123 -16.75 -7.44 -39.35
N VAL A 124 -16.55 -6.52 -38.39
CA VAL A 124 -17.13 -5.17 -38.44
C VAL A 124 -16.57 -4.40 -39.63
N GLU A 125 -15.25 -4.47 -39.84
CA GLU A 125 -14.58 -3.87 -41.01
C GLU A 125 -15.05 -4.48 -42.34
N GLN A 126 -15.22 -5.79 -42.41
CA GLN A 126 -15.76 -6.47 -43.61
C GLN A 126 -17.19 -6.02 -43.91
N TRP A 127 -18.05 -5.91 -42.88
CA TRP A 127 -19.42 -5.43 -43.03
C TRP A 127 -19.46 -3.99 -43.56
N LEU A 128 -18.62 -3.10 -43.03
CA LEU A 128 -18.52 -1.71 -43.49
C LEU A 128 -18.07 -1.62 -44.95
N ASN A 129 -17.06 -2.39 -45.35
CA ASN A 129 -16.61 -2.46 -46.75
C ASN A 129 -17.71 -3.00 -47.68
N ASN A 130 -18.38 -4.09 -47.28
CA ASN A 130 -19.47 -4.69 -48.06
C ASN A 130 -20.71 -3.77 -48.15
N SER A 131 -20.84 -2.82 -47.21
CA SER A 131 -21.87 -1.77 -47.24
C SER A 131 -21.51 -0.60 -48.16
N GLY A 132 -20.36 -0.65 -48.84
CA GLY A 132 -19.93 0.33 -49.84
C GLY A 132 -19.15 1.52 -49.28
N TYR A 133 -18.66 1.44 -48.03
CA TYR A 133 -17.86 2.50 -47.42
C TYR A 133 -16.35 2.34 -47.67
N HIS A 134 -15.61 3.45 -47.63
CA HIS A 134 -14.15 3.45 -47.70
C HIS A 134 -13.57 3.29 -46.30
N VAL A 135 -13.18 2.07 -45.95
CA VAL A 135 -12.71 1.74 -44.59
C VAL A 135 -11.19 1.79 -44.49
N LYS A 136 -10.67 2.52 -43.50
CA LYS A 136 -9.25 2.56 -43.14
C LYS A 136 -9.09 2.21 -41.66
N ARG A 137 -8.34 1.15 -41.35
CA ARG A 137 -7.98 0.82 -39.96
C ARG A 137 -6.66 1.47 -39.55
N MET A 138 -6.67 2.11 -38.38
CA MET A 138 -5.51 2.62 -37.65
C MET A 138 -5.40 1.84 -36.33
N GLY A 139 -4.79 0.66 -36.40
CA GLY A 139 -4.59 -0.21 -35.24
C GLY A 139 -3.19 -0.80 -35.24
N GLY A 140 -2.42 -0.50 -34.21
CA GLY A 140 -1.07 -1.03 -34.02
C GLY A 140 -1.04 -2.34 -33.25
N LYS A 141 0.17 -2.86 -33.02
CA LYS A 141 0.41 -4.00 -32.11
C LYS A 141 0.06 -3.70 -30.65
N ASP A 142 0.06 -2.42 -30.29
CA ASP A 142 -0.25 -1.88 -28.98
C ASP A 142 -0.75 -0.43 -29.14
N ARG A 143 -1.16 0.18 -28.02
CA ARG A 143 -1.69 1.55 -27.98
C ARG A 143 -0.71 2.62 -28.46
N PHE A 144 0.59 2.42 -28.27
CA PHE A 144 1.62 3.38 -28.70
C PHE A 144 1.82 3.32 -30.22
N ALA A 145 1.71 2.12 -30.79
CA ALA A 145 1.72 1.89 -32.23
C ALA A 145 0.42 2.34 -32.90
N THR A 146 -0.74 2.27 -32.23
CA THR A 146 -1.97 2.92 -32.69
C THR A 146 -1.81 4.44 -32.68
N ASP A 147 -1.27 5.00 -31.59
CA ASP A 147 -1.03 6.43 -31.39
C ASP A 147 -0.09 7.05 -32.45
N SER A 148 1.14 6.55 -32.59
CA SER A 148 1.51 5.94 -33.87
C SER A 148 0.95 6.50 -35.18
N LEU A 149 0.08 5.66 -35.71
CA LEU A 149 -0.64 5.83 -36.95
C LEU A 149 -1.53 7.07 -36.91
N ILE A 150 -2.18 7.35 -35.77
CA ILE A 150 -3.06 8.50 -35.61
C ILE A 150 -2.28 9.80 -35.79
N VAL A 151 -1.21 9.98 -35.01
CA VAL A 151 -0.37 11.19 -34.99
C VAL A 151 0.25 11.45 -36.37
N ASN A 152 0.79 10.42 -37.02
CA ASN A 152 1.33 10.54 -38.36
C ASN A 152 0.27 10.96 -39.39
N ASN A 153 -0.99 10.54 -39.23
CA ASN A 153 -2.09 10.98 -40.09
C ASN A 153 -2.61 12.39 -39.75
N LEU A 154 -2.24 12.97 -38.61
CA LEU A 154 -2.53 14.38 -38.32
C LEU A 154 -1.70 15.33 -39.17
N ALA A 155 -0.53 14.92 -39.65
CA ALA A 155 0.33 15.69 -40.56
C ALA A 155 0.41 17.18 -40.14
N VAL A 156 0.72 17.41 -38.87
CA VAL A 156 0.77 18.76 -38.30
C VAL A 156 2.00 19.52 -38.80
N SER A 157 1.93 20.84 -38.76
CA SER A 157 3.07 21.68 -39.14
C SER A 157 4.18 21.61 -38.08
N HIS A 158 5.43 21.78 -38.52
CA HIS A 158 6.56 21.99 -37.63
C HIS A 158 6.28 23.13 -36.62
N GLY A 159 6.67 22.94 -35.36
CA GLY A 159 6.41 23.89 -34.26
C GLY A 159 5.05 23.75 -33.57
N THR A 160 4.15 22.89 -34.07
CA THR A 160 2.82 22.67 -33.47
C THR A 160 2.96 22.18 -32.02
N PRO A 161 2.30 22.80 -31.02
CA PRO A 161 2.31 22.31 -29.65
C PRO A 161 1.78 20.88 -29.53
N VAL A 162 2.27 20.17 -28.52
CA VAL A 162 1.93 18.76 -28.32
C VAL A 162 1.59 18.46 -26.86
N ILE A 163 0.71 17.48 -26.67
CA ILE A 163 0.35 16.94 -25.36
C ILE A 163 1.02 15.58 -25.20
N ILE A 164 1.70 15.38 -24.07
CA ILE A 164 2.21 14.07 -23.64
C ILE A 164 1.32 13.56 -22.52
N ALA A 165 0.66 12.43 -22.73
CA ALA A 165 -0.21 11.80 -21.74
C ALA A 165 0.21 10.35 -21.46
N SER A 166 -0.24 9.79 -20.35
CA SER A 166 0.04 8.39 -20.01
C SER A 166 -0.69 7.45 -20.98
N GLY A 167 0.04 6.47 -21.55
CA GLY A 167 -0.59 5.35 -22.25
C GLY A 167 -1.21 4.32 -21.29
N ASN A 168 -0.89 4.40 -19.99
CA ASN A 168 -1.27 3.40 -19.00
C ASN A 168 -2.54 3.78 -18.23
N ASP A 169 -2.86 5.08 -18.17
CA ASP A 169 -4.04 5.62 -17.50
C ASP A 169 -4.74 6.66 -18.37
N PHE A 170 -6.08 6.62 -18.40
CA PHE A 170 -6.92 7.40 -19.32
C PHE A 170 -7.42 8.76 -18.86
N PRO A 171 -7.70 9.02 -17.55
CA PRO A 171 -8.49 10.18 -17.14
C PRO A 171 -7.85 11.51 -17.51
N ASP A 172 -6.52 11.57 -17.42
CA ASP A 172 -5.73 12.75 -17.72
C ASP A 172 -5.73 13.05 -19.23
N ALA A 173 -5.56 12.02 -20.08
CA ALA A 173 -5.67 12.13 -21.53
C ALA A 173 -7.10 12.52 -21.98
N LEU A 174 -8.11 11.96 -21.33
CA LEU A 174 -9.52 12.22 -21.61
C LEU A 174 -9.90 13.67 -21.28
N GLY A 175 -9.39 14.21 -20.15
CA GLY A 175 -9.64 15.59 -19.72
C GLY A 175 -9.10 16.65 -20.69
N VAL A 176 -8.13 16.30 -21.54
CA VAL A 176 -7.54 17.20 -22.55
C VAL A 176 -7.98 16.89 -23.98
N ALA A 177 -8.80 15.87 -24.20
CA ALA A 177 -9.18 15.42 -25.54
C ALA A 177 -9.86 16.53 -26.36
N SER A 178 -10.82 17.25 -25.77
CA SER A 178 -11.50 18.37 -26.45
C SER A 178 -10.59 19.57 -26.69
N LEU A 179 -9.67 19.86 -25.75
CA LEU A 179 -8.66 20.91 -25.91
C LEU A 179 -7.72 20.59 -27.07
N ALA A 180 -7.12 19.39 -27.06
CA ALA A 180 -6.20 18.94 -28.08
C ALA A 180 -6.86 18.99 -29.47
N ALA A 181 -8.08 18.45 -29.56
CA ALA A 181 -8.84 18.41 -30.79
C ALA A 181 -9.21 19.82 -31.29
N SER A 182 -9.64 20.73 -30.40
CA SER A 182 -9.98 22.11 -30.76
C SER A 182 -8.77 22.90 -31.26
N LYS A 183 -7.59 22.64 -30.68
CA LYS A 183 -6.33 23.30 -31.07
C LYS A 183 -5.60 22.62 -32.22
N GLY A 184 -6.01 21.42 -32.62
CA GLY A 184 -5.27 20.59 -33.57
C GLY A 184 -3.91 20.12 -33.03
N TRP A 185 -3.76 20.04 -31.70
CA TRP A 185 -2.54 19.58 -31.05
C TRP A 185 -2.55 18.06 -30.96
N PRO A 186 -1.47 17.37 -31.38
CA PRO A 186 -1.39 15.92 -31.20
C PRO A 186 -1.36 15.55 -29.71
N ILE A 187 -1.97 14.41 -29.39
CA ILE A 187 -1.78 13.73 -28.12
C ILE A 187 -0.83 12.57 -28.39
N LEU A 188 0.29 12.53 -27.69
CA LEU A 188 1.28 11.46 -27.74
C LEU A 188 1.21 10.65 -26.46
N LEU A 189 1.13 9.33 -26.59
CA LEU A 189 1.15 8.42 -25.43
C LEU A 189 2.60 8.10 -25.03
N SER A 190 2.87 8.17 -23.73
CA SER A 190 4.15 7.81 -23.12
C SER A 190 3.99 6.71 -22.07
N GLY A 191 5.05 5.91 -21.88
CA GLY A 191 5.18 5.08 -20.69
C GLY A 191 5.50 5.93 -19.45
N PRO A 192 5.41 5.36 -18.24
CA PRO A 192 5.56 6.12 -17.00
C PRO A 192 6.97 6.68 -16.82
N ASN A 193 8.01 5.97 -17.24
CA ASN A 193 9.40 6.38 -17.03
C ASN A 193 10.20 6.56 -18.34
N GLN A 194 9.59 6.27 -19.49
CA GLN A 194 10.24 6.33 -20.80
C GLN A 194 9.25 6.82 -21.86
N LEU A 195 9.70 7.77 -22.68
CA LEU A 195 8.97 8.21 -23.87
C LEU A 195 8.77 7.04 -24.83
N SER A 196 7.61 6.98 -25.46
CA SER A 196 7.41 6.09 -26.60
C SER A 196 8.30 6.52 -27.76
N GLU A 197 8.64 5.58 -28.65
CA GLU A 197 9.38 5.86 -29.87
C GLU A 197 8.67 6.92 -30.73
N THR A 198 7.34 6.86 -30.80
CA THR A 198 6.50 7.88 -31.45
C THR A 198 6.73 9.25 -30.83
N ALA A 199 6.66 9.36 -29.50
CA ALA A 199 6.82 10.63 -28.81
C ALA A 199 8.23 11.20 -29.02
N GLN A 200 9.26 10.36 -28.92
CA GLN A 200 10.64 10.77 -29.15
C GLN A 200 10.88 11.23 -30.61
N THR A 201 10.34 10.50 -31.58
CA THR A 201 10.46 10.85 -33.01
C THR A 201 9.74 12.15 -33.32
N PHE A 202 8.52 12.32 -32.81
CA PHE A 202 7.73 13.53 -33.02
C PHE A 202 8.43 14.77 -32.43
N VAL A 203 8.87 14.72 -31.17
CA VAL A 203 9.49 15.91 -30.54
C VAL A 203 10.80 16.32 -31.20
N THR A 204 11.54 15.38 -31.79
CA THR A 204 12.80 15.66 -32.49
C THR A 204 12.60 16.13 -33.93
N THR A 205 11.59 15.59 -34.62
CA THR A 205 11.33 15.88 -36.04
C THR A 205 10.44 17.11 -36.22
N ASP A 206 9.32 17.17 -35.50
CA ASP A 206 8.32 18.23 -35.61
C ASP A 206 8.64 19.45 -34.74
N GLN A 207 9.58 19.32 -33.80
CA GLN A 207 10.11 20.37 -32.91
C GLN A 207 9.01 21.29 -32.33
N PRO A 208 8.12 20.76 -31.48
CA PRO A 208 7.01 21.53 -30.92
C PRO A 208 7.51 22.75 -30.13
N THR A 209 6.81 23.88 -30.26
CA THR A 209 7.13 25.09 -29.48
C THR A 209 6.81 24.93 -28.00
N ASN A 210 5.69 24.27 -27.69
CA ASN A 210 5.27 23.94 -26.33
C ASN A 210 4.98 22.44 -26.21
N ILE A 211 5.39 21.85 -25.10
CA ILE A 211 5.11 20.46 -24.74
C ILE A 211 4.36 20.47 -23.41
N TYR A 212 3.12 20.00 -23.43
CA TYR A 212 2.27 19.91 -22.24
C TYR A 212 2.24 18.48 -21.73
N ILE A 213 2.86 18.23 -20.58
CA ILE A 213 2.81 16.93 -19.90
C ILE A 213 1.53 16.91 -19.06
N VAL A 214 0.62 15.99 -19.35
CA VAL A 214 -0.68 15.89 -18.70
C VAL A 214 -0.72 14.61 -17.88
N GLY A 215 -0.60 14.79 -16.58
CA GLY A 215 -0.43 13.74 -15.58
C GLY A 215 0.67 14.09 -14.58
N GLY A 216 0.40 13.78 -13.31
CA GLY A 216 1.38 13.93 -12.23
C GLY A 216 2.56 12.96 -12.36
N GLU A 217 3.58 13.16 -11.52
CA GLU A 217 4.78 12.29 -11.50
C GLU A 217 4.47 10.82 -11.24
N GLY A 218 3.36 10.52 -10.55
CA GLY A 218 2.93 9.14 -10.29
C GLY A 218 2.51 8.34 -11.53
N VAL A 219 2.16 9.01 -12.63
CA VAL A 219 1.77 8.36 -13.91
C VAL A 219 2.73 8.66 -15.05
N LEU A 220 3.45 9.79 -14.99
CA LEU A 220 4.51 10.19 -15.91
C LEU A 220 5.67 10.76 -15.09
N HIS A 221 6.62 9.91 -14.73
CA HIS A 221 7.78 10.23 -13.90
C HIS A 221 8.59 11.41 -14.48
N ASP A 222 9.40 12.04 -13.64
CA ASP A 222 10.29 13.12 -14.08
C ASP A 222 11.28 12.72 -15.16
N SER A 223 11.63 11.44 -15.26
CA SER A 223 12.48 10.95 -16.36
C SER A 223 11.86 11.21 -17.75
N VAL A 224 10.53 11.26 -17.86
CA VAL A 224 9.83 11.67 -19.09
C VAL A 224 10.08 13.14 -19.38
N GLN A 225 9.94 14.01 -18.38
CA GLN A 225 10.20 15.45 -18.52
C GLN A 225 11.68 15.71 -18.87
N THR A 226 12.62 15.05 -18.21
CA THR A 226 14.05 15.14 -18.52
C THR A 226 14.37 14.66 -19.93
N ALA A 227 13.74 13.58 -20.39
CA ALA A 227 13.89 13.10 -21.76
C ALA A 227 13.36 14.10 -22.78
N LEU A 228 12.21 14.73 -22.51
CA LEU A 228 11.65 15.79 -23.36
C LEU A 228 12.54 17.03 -23.41
N GLN A 229 13.07 17.47 -22.26
CA GLN A 229 14.03 18.58 -22.18
C GLN A 229 15.29 18.30 -22.99
N SER A 230 15.77 17.06 -22.97
CA SER A 230 16.95 16.63 -23.73
C SER A 230 16.67 16.55 -25.23
N ALA A 231 15.51 16.03 -25.62
CA ALA A 231 15.13 15.82 -27.01
C ALA A 231 14.67 17.10 -27.72
N ALA A 232 14.09 18.05 -26.98
CA ALA A 232 13.57 19.32 -27.49
C ALA A 232 13.98 20.51 -26.60
N PRO A 233 15.27 20.87 -26.54
CA PRO A 233 15.80 21.86 -25.60
C PRO A 233 15.25 23.28 -25.80
N SER A 234 14.69 23.59 -26.98
CA SER A 234 14.07 24.88 -27.28
C SER A 234 12.58 24.96 -26.95
N ALA A 235 11.94 23.83 -26.60
CA ALA A 235 10.51 23.79 -26.32
C ALA A 235 10.20 24.26 -24.89
N GLN A 236 9.08 24.98 -24.72
CA GLN A 236 8.55 25.30 -23.40
C GLN A 236 7.79 24.09 -22.86
N ILE A 237 8.32 23.47 -21.80
CA ILE A 237 7.74 22.27 -21.20
C ILE A 237 6.97 22.66 -19.95
N GLN A 238 5.67 22.33 -19.91
CA GLN A 238 4.81 22.59 -18.76
C GLN A 238 4.06 21.31 -18.38
N ARG A 239 4.13 20.92 -17.11
CA ARG A 239 3.36 19.81 -16.54
C ARG A 239 2.07 20.31 -15.89
N PHE A 240 0.97 19.60 -16.15
CA PHE A 240 -0.29 19.71 -15.42
C PHE A 240 -0.52 18.38 -14.70
N GLY A 241 -0.52 18.40 -13.38
CA GLY A 241 -0.69 17.21 -12.56
C GLY A 241 -1.18 17.58 -11.17
N GLY A 242 -2.31 17.01 -10.77
CA GLY A 242 -2.88 17.12 -9.43
C GLY A 242 -2.86 15.78 -8.69
N GLN A 243 -3.41 15.76 -7.48
CA GLN A 243 -3.56 14.55 -6.66
C GLN A 243 -4.54 13.54 -7.30
N ASP A 244 -5.47 14.04 -8.10
CA ASP A 244 -6.42 13.22 -8.85
C ASP A 244 -6.71 13.83 -10.25
N ARG A 245 -7.50 13.08 -11.03
CA ARG A 245 -7.94 13.45 -12.38
C ARG A 245 -8.70 14.78 -12.44
N PHE A 246 -9.39 15.16 -11.36
CA PHE A 246 -10.21 16.36 -11.31
C PHE A 246 -9.34 17.61 -11.04
N GLU A 247 -8.33 17.48 -10.18
CA GLU A 247 -7.34 18.53 -9.95
C GLU A 247 -6.44 18.75 -11.17
N THR A 248 -5.93 17.67 -11.80
CA THR A 248 -5.20 17.78 -13.09
C THR A 248 -6.04 18.54 -14.11
N LEU A 249 -7.31 18.15 -14.27
CA LEU A 249 -8.23 18.82 -15.17
C LEU A 249 -8.46 20.29 -14.79
N SER A 250 -8.66 20.62 -13.51
CA SER A 250 -8.90 22.00 -13.07
C SER A 250 -7.72 22.94 -13.41
N GLN A 251 -6.47 22.47 -13.31
CA GLN A 251 -5.30 23.25 -13.74
C GLN A 251 -5.33 23.55 -15.25
N ILE A 252 -5.70 22.56 -16.07
CA ILE A 252 -5.86 22.72 -17.52
C ILE A 252 -7.00 23.68 -17.84
N LEU A 253 -8.16 23.50 -17.21
CA LEU A 253 -9.34 24.35 -17.40
C LEU A 253 -9.02 25.81 -17.08
N THR A 254 -8.38 26.07 -15.93
CA THR A 254 -7.98 27.41 -15.50
C THR A 254 -7.03 28.06 -16.52
N LYS A 255 -6.12 27.29 -17.12
CA LYS A 255 -5.16 27.81 -18.08
C LYS A 255 -5.77 28.11 -19.46
N PHE A 256 -6.57 27.18 -19.99
CA PHE A 256 -7.00 27.21 -21.39
C PHE A 256 -8.45 27.67 -21.60
N TYR A 257 -9.27 27.63 -20.56
CA TYR A 257 -10.68 28.01 -20.59
C TYR A 257 -11.03 28.97 -19.44
N PRO A 258 -10.37 30.14 -19.30
CA PRO A 258 -10.70 31.09 -18.24
C PRO A 258 -12.08 31.74 -18.40
N ASN A 259 -12.64 31.75 -19.61
CA ASN A 259 -13.95 32.34 -19.92
C ASN A 259 -14.70 31.50 -20.96
N PRO A 260 -15.14 30.27 -20.62
CA PRO A 260 -15.85 29.42 -21.57
C PRO A 260 -17.26 29.96 -21.85
N THR A 261 -17.72 29.87 -23.09
CA THR A 261 -19.11 30.18 -23.47
C THR A 261 -20.04 28.96 -23.38
N GLN A 262 -19.45 27.76 -23.35
CA GLN A 262 -20.15 26.50 -23.14
C GLN A 262 -19.26 25.59 -22.30
N ILE A 263 -19.87 24.69 -21.52
CA ILE A 263 -19.20 23.61 -20.81
C ILE A 263 -19.94 22.29 -21.05
N TYR A 264 -19.20 21.18 -21.10
CA TYR A 264 -19.76 19.84 -21.21
C TYR A 264 -19.47 19.06 -19.94
N LEU A 265 -20.48 18.43 -19.34
CA LEU A 265 -20.34 17.57 -18.17
C LEU A 265 -20.31 16.11 -18.62
N ALA A 266 -19.34 15.33 -18.14
CA ALA A 266 -19.25 13.90 -18.42
C ALA A 266 -18.74 13.12 -17.21
N ASN A 267 -19.07 11.84 -17.14
CA ASN A 267 -18.55 10.95 -16.10
C ASN A 267 -17.01 10.90 -16.15
N GLY A 268 -16.36 11.18 -15.02
CA GLY A 268 -14.90 11.12 -14.87
C GLY A 268 -14.36 9.74 -14.53
N LEU A 269 -15.22 8.78 -14.22
CA LEU A 269 -14.86 7.41 -13.84
C LEU A 269 -15.08 6.39 -14.96
N ASP A 270 -15.72 6.77 -16.07
CA ASP A 270 -15.87 6.00 -17.32
C ASP A 270 -15.54 6.91 -18.51
N PHE A 271 -15.11 6.36 -19.64
CA PHE A 271 -14.52 7.13 -20.75
C PHE A 271 -15.46 7.36 -21.94
N ALA A 272 -16.45 6.48 -22.14
CA ALA A 272 -17.19 6.38 -23.39
C ALA A 272 -17.89 7.69 -23.82
N ASP A 273 -18.62 8.32 -22.90
CA ASP A 273 -19.42 9.52 -23.19
C ASP A 273 -18.54 10.75 -23.41
N ALA A 274 -17.46 10.89 -22.64
CA ALA A 274 -16.50 11.98 -22.80
C ALA A 274 -15.67 11.82 -24.10
N LEU A 275 -15.29 10.59 -24.45
CA LEU A 275 -14.56 10.29 -25.68
C LEU A 275 -15.41 10.62 -26.90
N SER A 276 -16.65 10.11 -26.98
CA SER A 276 -17.56 10.40 -28.08
C SER A 276 -17.94 11.88 -28.15
N GLY A 277 -18.14 12.53 -27.00
CA GLY A 277 -18.44 13.96 -26.90
C GLY A 277 -17.26 14.91 -27.12
N SER A 278 -16.03 14.41 -27.20
CA SER A 278 -14.83 15.23 -27.33
C SER A 278 -14.80 16.05 -28.62
N THR A 279 -15.30 15.51 -29.73
CA THR A 279 -15.37 16.21 -31.03
C THR A 279 -16.43 17.31 -31.01
N LEU A 280 -17.63 17.03 -30.47
CA LEU A 280 -18.67 18.03 -30.26
C LEU A 280 -18.20 19.18 -29.36
N ALA A 281 -17.53 18.86 -28.25
CA ALA A 281 -16.95 19.87 -27.37
C ALA A 281 -15.85 20.69 -28.07
N ALA A 282 -14.99 20.03 -28.86
CA ALA A 282 -13.93 20.69 -29.63
C ALA A 282 -14.47 21.64 -30.71
N GLN A 283 -15.52 21.23 -31.44
CA GLN A 283 -16.21 22.07 -32.44
C GLN A 283 -16.77 23.35 -31.82
N ASN A 284 -17.20 23.28 -30.56
CA ASN A 284 -17.72 24.42 -29.80
C ASN A 284 -16.65 25.19 -29.01
N ASN A 285 -15.36 24.84 -29.16
CA ASN A 285 -14.24 25.38 -28.38
C ASN A 285 -14.54 25.39 -26.87
N ALA A 286 -15.08 24.27 -26.37
CA ALA A 286 -15.59 24.12 -25.02
C ALA A 286 -14.86 23.01 -24.26
N PRO A 287 -14.63 23.16 -22.95
CA PRO A 287 -14.05 22.11 -22.13
C PRO A 287 -15.07 21.02 -21.80
N ILE A 288 -14.55 19.82 -21.54
CA ILE A 288 -15.28 18.76 -20.83
C ILE A 288 -14.85 18.80 -19.36
N LEU A 289 -15.81 18.94 -18.45
CA LEU A 289 -15.65 18.85 -17.01
C LEU A 289 -16.03 17.43 -16.57
N LEU A 290 -15.07 16.75 -15.96
CA LEU A 290 -15.26 15.40 -15.43
C LEU A 290 -15.85 15.47 -14.02
N ILE A 291 -16.84 14.61 -13.75
CA ILE A 291 -17.53 14.53 -12.45
C ILE A 291 -17.41 13.13 -11.84
N ASP A 292 -17.54 13.02 -10.51
CA ASP A 292 -17.73 11.73 -9.83
C ASP A 292 -19.23 11.52 -9.54
N PRO A 293 -19.93 10.62 -10.26
CA PRO A 293 -21.35 10.38 -10.04
C PRO A 293 -21.66 9.74 -8.69
N LYS A 294 -20.66 9.16 -8.00
CA LYS A 294 -20.81 8.46 -6.71
C LYS A 294 -20.60 9.36 -5.49
N ALA A 295 -19.95 10.52 -5.66
CA ALA A 295 -19.56 11.38 -4.55
C ALA A 295 -20.71 12.22 -3.93
N GLN A 296 -21.87 12.33 -4.60
CA GLN A 296 -23.01 13.20 -4.24
C GLN A 296 -22.70 14.70 -4.12
N GLN A 297 -21.49 15.12 -4.48
CA GLN A 297 -21.06 16.50 -4.60
C GLN A 297 -20.07 16.65 -5.75
N LEU A 298 -19.98 17.86 -6.31
CA LEU A 298 -18.94 18.16 -7.31
C LEU A 298 -17.53 17.96 -6.71
N PRO A 299 -16.56 17.45 -7.49
CA PRO A 299 -15.16 17.48 -7.08
C PRO A 299 -14.77 18.92 -6.69
N PRO A 300 -14.09 19.14 -5.54
CA PRO A 300 -13.79 20.48 -5.04
C PRO A 300 -13.07 21.37 -6.07
N SER A 301 -12.07 20.83 -6.76
CA SER A 301 -11.30 21.54 -7.79
C SER A 301 -12.15 21.98 -9.00
N ILE A 302 -13.19 21.23 -9.34
CA ILE A 302 -14.14 21.58 -10.42
C ILE A 302 -15.14 22.64 -9.94
N LYS A 303 -15.60 22.54 -8.68
CA LYS A 303 -16.43 23.57 -8.05
C LYS A 303 -15.71 24.91 -8.00
N ASP A 304 -14.43 24.92 -7.63
CA ASP A 304 -13.62 26.14 -7.54
C ASP A 304 -13.41 26.79 -8.91
N TYR A 305 -13.19 25.99 -9.96
CA TYR A 305 -13.15 26.48 -11.34
C TYR A 305 -14.48 27.12 -11.75
N LEU A 306 -15.62 26.50 -11.45
CA LEU A 306 -16.95 27.06 -11.75
C LEU A 306 -17.21 28.39 -11.01
N ILE A 307 -16.78 28.49 -9.75
CA ILE A 307 -16.83 29.74 -8.98
C ILE A 307 -15.94 30.81 -9.62
N THR A 308 -14.74 30.41 -10.08
CA THR A 308 -13.76 31.31 -10.70
C THR A 308 -14.33 31.92 -11.98
N ILE A 309 -14.82 31.11 -12.91
CA ILE A 309 -15.36 31.62 -14.19
C ILE A 309 -16.62 32.46 -13.97
N ARG A 310 -17.44 32.14 -12.97
CA ARG A 310 -18.59 32.97 -12.59
C ARG A 310 -18.14 34.34 -12.10
N ASN A 311 -17.12 34.38 -11.22
CA ASN A 311 -16.62 35.63 -10.66
C ASN A 311 -15.95 36.52 -11.72
N THR A 312 -15.47 35.94 -12.83
CA THR A 312 -15.00 36.71 -14.00
C THR A 312 -16.14 37.12 -14.94
N GLY A 313 -17.39 36.81 -14.61
CA GLY A 313 -18.58 37.18 -15.37
C GLY A 313 -18.98 36.18 -16.46
N SER A 314 -18.34 35.01 -16.52
CA SER A 314 -18.70 33.96 -17.49
C SER A 314 -19.99 33.25 -17.08
N SER A 315 -20.90 33.07 -18.04
CA SER A 315 -22.14 32.30 -17.86
C SER A 315 -22.26 31.29 -19.01
N PRO A 316 -21.52 30.16 -18.95
CA PRO A 316 -21.50 29.18 -20.02
C PRO A 316 -22.82 28.42 -20.14
N GLN A 317 -23.21 28.06 -21.37
CA GLN A 317 -24.27 27.08 -21.57
C GLN A 317 -23.83 25.70 -21.06
N VAL A 318 -24.67 25.06 -20.25
CA VAL A 318 -24.38 23.74 -19.67
C VAL A 318 -24.89 22.66 -20.62
N ASN A 319 -23.98 21.78 -21.06
CA ASN A 319 -24.28 20.61 -21.86
C ASN A 319 -23.88 19.35 -21.09
N VAL A 320 -24.60 18.25 -21.30
CA VAL A 320 -24.37 16.97 -20.60
C VAL A 320 -24.15 15.86 -21.61
N LEU A 321 -23.07 15.11 -21.44
CA LEU A 321 -22.71 13.92 -22.20
C LEU A 321 -23.00 12.70 -21.32
N GLY A 322 -24.02 11.92 -21.70
CA GLY A 322 -24.43 10.73 -20.97
C GLY A 322 -25.74 10.85 -20.20
N GLY A 323 -26.28 9.68 -19.85
CA GLY A 323 -27.53 9.56 -19.09
C GLY A 323 -27.38 9.94 -17.61
N THR A 324 -28.48 9.91 -16.86
CA THR A 324 -28.50 10.29 -15.42
C THR A 324 -27.69 9.36 -14.53
N ALA A 325 -27.38 8.14 -14.96
CA ALA A 325 -26.47 7.25 -14.24
C ALA A 325 -25.00 7.71 -14.33
N GLY A 326 -24.60 8.29 -15.47
CA GLY A 326 -23.25 8.80 -15.70
C GLY A 326 -23.07 10.24 -15.24
N VAL A 327 -24.07 11.10 -15.49
CA VAL A 327 -24.14 12.48 -15.01
C VAL A 327 -25.50 12.74 -14.35
N PRO A 328 -25.60 12.49 -13.03
CA PRO A 328 -26.85 12.66 -12.29
C PRO A 328 -27.38 14.09 -12.31
N ASP A 329 -28.71 14.24 -12.17
CA ASP A 329 -29.35 15.55 -12.21
C ASP A 329 -28.89 16.48 -11.07
N TRP A 330 -28.48 15.92 -9.92
CA TRP A 330 -27.93 16.71 -8.81
C TRP A 330 -26.65 17.47 -9.21
N VAL A 331 -25.85 16.91 -10.13
CA VAL A 331 -24.64 17.56 -10.66
C VAL A 331 -25.05 18.81 -11.43
N VAL A 332 -26.02 18.65 -12.34
CA VAL A 332 -26.51 19.73 -13.18
C VAL A 332 -27.14 20.83 -12.32
N THR A 333 -27.91 20.48 -11.29
CA THR A 333 -28.43 21.44 -10.32
C THR A 333 -27.30 22.21 -9.63
N GLN A 334 -26.30 21.53 -9.06
CA GLN A 334 -25.18 22.21 -8.39
C GLN A 334 -24.39 23.14 -9.33
N VAL A 335 -24.12 22.71 -10.57
CA VAL A 335 -23.43 23.54 -11.57
C VAL A 335 -24.24 24.81 -11.88
N ASN A 336 -25.55 24.67 -12.12
CA ASN A 336 -26.41 25.81 -12.40
C ASN A 336 -26.60 26.71 -11.19
N ASP A 337 -26.69 26.18 -9.97
CA ASP A 337 -26.77 26.96 -8.75
C ASP A 337 -25.49 27.79 -8.55
N ILE A 338 -24.32 27.19 -8.79
CA ILE A 338 -23.04 27.90 -8.71
C ILE A 338 -23.02 29.04 -9.72
N LEU A 339 -23.32 28.77 -11.00
CA LEU A 339 -23.25 29.74 -12.10
C LEU A 339 -24.36 30.80 -12.07
N GLY A 340 -25.56 30.45 -11.59
CA GLY A 340 -26.77 31.28 -11.57
C GLY A 340 -26.92 32.13 -10.30
N SER A 341 -26.15 31.86 -9.26
CA SER A 341 -26.09 32.72 -8.08
C SER A 341 -25.44 34.07 -8.46
N SER A 342 -26.27 35.08 -8.73
CA SER A 342 -25.82 36.49 -8.75
C SER A 342 -25.04 36.77 -7.47
N ALA A 343 -23.95 37.54 -7.55
CA ALA A 343 -23.16 37.97 -6.40
C ALA A 343 -23.98 38.90 -5.49
N THR A 344 -24.96 38.36 -4.76
CA THR A 344 -25.63 39.04 -3.65
C THR A 344 -24.79 38.78 -2.40
N THR A 345 -24.24 39.84 -1.84
CA THR A 345 -23.70 39.86 -0.47
C THR A 345 -24.65 39.12 0.47
N PRO A 346 -24.21 38.02 1.11
CA PRO A 346 -25.13 37.20 1.89
C PRO A 346 -25.61 37.97 3.12
N VAL A 347 -26.91 38.24 3.16
CA VAL A 347 -27.64 38.58 4.39
C VAL A 347 -27.76 37.29 5.18
N VAL A 348 -27.02 37.21 6.28
CA VAL A 348 -27.01 36.06 7.19
C VAL A 348 -28.16 36.22 8.19
N THR A 349 -29.19 35.36 8.11
CA THR A 349 -30.06 35.02 9.23
C THR A 349 -29.24 34.35 10.35
N PRO A 350 -29.55 34.56 11.64
CA PRO A 350 -28.60 34.34 12.73
C PRO A 350 -28.16 32.88 12.81
N PRO A 351 -26.86 32.57 12.65
CA PRO A 351 -26.37 31.21 12.74
C PRO A 351 -26.25 30.83 14.22
N THR A 352 -26.36 29.53 14.47
CA THR A 352 -25.83 28.87 15.66
C THR A 352 -24.46 29.49 15.99
N ALA A 353 -24.25 29.92 17.24
CA ALA A 353 -23.05 30.63 17.64
C ALA A 353 -21.78 29.87 17.20
N ILE A 354 -21.01 30.46 16.28
CA ILE A 354 -19.74 29.90 15.83
C ILE A 354 -18.73 30.09 16.96
N SER A 355 -18.13 29.01 17.47
CA SER A 355 -17.06 29.09 18.44
C SER A 355 -15.69 29.15 17.76
N LEU A 356 -14.73 29.75 18.47
CA LEU A 356 -13.36 29.98 18.01
C LEU A 356 -12.40 29.21 18.90
N THR A 357 -11.46 28.48 18.30
CA THR A 357 -10.37 27.77 18.99
C THR A 357 -9.02 28.16 18.41
N VAL A 358 -7.94 27.93 19.17
CA VAL A 358 -6.56 28.16 18.72
C VAL A 358 -5.73 26.88 18.82
N SER A 359 -4.83 26.70 17.86
CA SER A 359 -3.89 25.59 17.77
C SER A 359 -2.60 26.02 17.08
N ASN A 360 -1.54 25.22 17.20
CA ASN A 360 -0.26 25.40 16.50
C ASN A 360 0.43 26.77 16.73
N PRO A 361 0.53 27.28 17.97
CA PRO A 361 1.21 28.55 18.24
C PRO A 361 2.72 28.43 17.96
N SER A 362 3.28 29.36 17.19
CA SER A 362 4.68 29.41 16.79
C SER A 362 5.20 30.85 16.77
N MET A 363 6.52 31.04 16.61
CA MET A 363 7.09 32.38 16.43
C MET A 363 6.66 33.07 15.12
N THR A 364 6.08 32.33 14.18
CA THR A 364 5.64 32.85 12.87
C THR A 364 4.13 32.99 12.75
N GLY A 365 3.35 32.53 13.72
CA GLY A 365 1.89 32.54 13.63
C GLY A 365 1.16 31.55 14.53
N VAL A 366 -0.15 31.46 14.34
CA VAL A 366 -1.08 30.56 15.06
C VAL A 366 -2.21 30.12 14.12
N THR A 367 -2.77 28.93 14.33
CA THR A 367 -3.96 28.48 13.60
C THR A 367 -5.22 28.73 14.42
N VAL A 368 -6.23 29.34 13.80
CA VAL A 368 -7.57 29.56 14.35
C VAL A 368 -8.54 28.55 13.75
N GLY A 369 -9.30 27.84 14.58
CA GLY A 369 -10.36 26.91 14.15
C GLY A 369 -11.75 27.47 14.45
N LEU A 370 -12.72 27.15 13.59
CA LEU A 370 -14.12 27.54 13.73
C LEU A 370 -15.03 26.30 13.84
N SER A 371 -16.06 26.36 14.69
CA SER A 371 -17.02 25.24 14.82
C SER A 371 -17.91 25.03 13.59
N SER A 372 -17.96 26.01 12.69
CA SER A 372 -18.63 25.96 11.40
C SER A 372 -17.80 26.70 10.37
N ALA A 373 -17.69 26.15 9.16
CA ALA A 373 -16.91 26.74 8.08
C ALA A 373 -17.41 28.15 7.72
N LEU A 374 -16.51 29.12 7.71
CA LEU A 374 -16.80 30.49 7.30
C LEU A 374 -15.72 30.95 6.34
N ASN A 375 -16.03 31.09 5.05
CA ASN A 375 -15.07 31.48 4.02
C ASN A 375 -14.88 33.01 3.94
N GLY A 376 -13.68 33.43 3.53
CA GLY A 376 -13.39 34.82 3.20
C GLY A 376 -12.91 35.69 4.37
N LEU A 377 -12.45 35.09 5.49
CA LEU A 377 -11.75 35.85 6.52
C LEU A 377 -10.35 36.23 6.03
N ALA A 378 -10.07 37.53 6.00
CA ALA A 378 -8.77 38.12 5.70
C ALA A 378 -8.04 38.51 6.99
N ALA A 379 -6.78 38.94 6.89
CA ALA A 379 -5.99 39.40 8.04
C ALA A 379 -6.69 40.50 8.87
N SER A 380 -7.43 41.41 8.23
CA SER A 380 -8.21 42.46 8.89
C SER A 380 -9.36 41.95 9.75
N ASN A 381 -9.77 40.69 9.58
CA ASN A 381 -10.82 40.07 10.39
C ASN A 381 -10.32 39.60 11.75
N PHE A 382 -9.00 39.55 11.98
CA PHE A 382 -8.41 39.04 13.22
C PHE A 382 -7.70 40.14 13.98
N THR A 383 -7.90 40.17 15.30
CA THR A 383 -7.13 41.02 16.21
C THR A 383 -6.27 40.13 17.08
N LEU A 384 -4.95 40.36 17.06
CA LEU A 384 -3.98 39.63 17.87
C LEU A 384 -3.33 40.60 18.87
N LEU A 385 -3.38 40.27 20.17
CA LEU A 385 -2.84 41.10 21.26
C LEU A 385 -1.75 40.34 22.03
N ASN A 386 -0.71 41.03 22.49
CA ASN A 386 0.23 40.46 23.47
C ASN A 386 -0.33 40.48 24.91
N SER A 387 0.43 39.92 25.85
CA SER A 387 0.10 39.89 27.28
C SER A 387 -0.11 41.26 27.94
N SER A 388 0.41 42.34 27.34
CA SER A 388 0.20 43.73 27.79
C SER A 388 -0.97 44.43 27.09
N GLY A 389 -1.70 43.74 26.22
CA GLY A 389 -2.85 44.27 25.49
C GLY A 389 -2.52 45.08 24.22
N TYR A 390 -1.26 45.13 23.80
CA TYR A 390 -0.89 45.82 22.56
C TYR A 390 -1.20 44.98 21.33
N PRO A 391 -1.81 45.56 20.26
CA PRO A 391 -2.11 44.83 19.04
C PRO A 391 -0.87 44.56 18.20
N LEU A 392 -0.81 43.36 17.61
CA LEU A 392 0.18 42.91 16.64
C LEU A 392 -0.47 42.81 15.26
N THR A 393 0.32 43.09 14.22
CA THR A 393 -0.12 42.95 12.83
C THR A 393 -0.12 41.48 12.41
N VAL A 394 -1.27 40.99 11.96
CA VAL A 394 -1.37 39.72 11.22
C VAL A 394 -0.95 40.00 9.77
N THR A 395 0.14 39.38 9.32
CA THR A 395 0.76 39.67 8.01
C THR A 395 0.07 38.92 6.87
N SER A 396 -0.47 37.74 7.12
CA SER A 396 -1.29 36.99 6.15
C SER A 396 -2.20 35.99 6.85
N VAL A 397 -3.25 35.60 6.14
CA VAL A 397 -4.20 34.56 6.56
C VAL A 397 -4.42 33.61 5.38
N THR A 398 -4.28 32.31 5.61
CA THR A 398 -4.55 31.27 4.61
C THR A 398 -5.50 30.22 5.16
N THR A 399 -6.27 29.58 4.28
CA THR A 399 -7.13 28.42 4.59
C THR A 399 -7.04 27.43 3.44
N ILE A 400 -7.08 26.13 3.76
CA ILE A 400 -6.98 25.02 2.77
C ILE A 400 -8.18 24.07 2.88
N ASP A 401 -9.05 24.28 3.84
CA ASP A 401 -10.17 23.39 4.19
C ASP A 401 -11.54 24.07 4.00
N GLY A 402 -11.57 25.12 3.19
CA GLY A 402 -12.81 25.86 2.90
C GLY A 402 -13.33 26.67 4.10
N GLY A 403 -12.43 27.20 4.93
CA GLY A 403 -12.76 28.15 6.00
C GLY A 403 -13.15 27.51 7.33
N VAL A 404 -12.79 26.25 7.55
CA VAL A 404 -12.90 25.58 8.87
C VAL A 404 -11.73 25.97 9.76
N THR A 405 -10.53 26.07 9.19
CA THR A 405 -9.33 26.57 9.86
C THR A 405 -8.63 27.66 9.06
N TYR A 406 -7.96 28.55 9.79
CA TYR A 406 -7.22 29.70 9.28
C TYR A 406 -5.83 29.77 9.90
N THR A 407 -4.78 29.77 9.10
CA THR A 407 -3.41 30.02 9.56
C THR A 407 -3.12 31.51 9.52
N LEU A 408 -2.93 32.13 10.68
CA LEU A 408 -2.57 33.53 10.84
C LEU A 408 -1.06 33.64 10.99
N ASN A 409 -0.40 34.32 10.05
CA ASN A 409 1.03 34.62 10.18
C ASN A 409 1.23 35.96 10.90
N ALA A 410 2.07 35.97 11.93
CA ALA A 410 2.45 37.16 12.69
C ALA A 410 3.81 36.92 13.37
N PRO A 411 4.66 37.95 13.52
CA PRO A 411 5.92 37.80 14.25
C PRO A 411 5.68 37.71 15.76
N LEU A 412 5.84 36.53 16.34
CA LEU A 412 5.61 36.23 17.77
C LEU A 412 6.91 35.81 18.47
N SER A 413 6.94 35.94 19.79
CA SER A 413 8.13 35.68 20.61
C SER A 413 7.94 34.44 21.49
N ALA A 414 8.98 33.60 21.57
CA ALA A 414 9.00 32.44 22.45
C ALA A 414 8.79 32.80 23.93
N GLY A 415 8.11 31.94 24.66
CA GLY A 415 7.77 32.11 26.08
C GLY A 415 6.67 33.14 26.38
N GLN A 416 6.09 33.78 25.36
CA GLN A 416 5.07 34.82 25.53
C GLN A 416 3.65 34.32 25.28
N THR A 417 2.69 34.90 26.00
CA THR A 417 1.25 34.64 25.85
C THR A 417 0.58 35.74 25.02
N TYR A 418 -0.32 35.32 24.13
CA TYR A 418 -1.07 36.17 23.20
C TYR A 418 -2.56 35.85 23.29
N THR A 419 -3.39 36.78 22.83
CA THR A 419 -4.85 36.60 22.71
C THR A 419 -5.31 36.96 21.32
N VAL A 420 -6.15 36.12 20.70
CA VAL A 420 -6.73 36.34 19.38
C VAL A 420 -8.26 36.45 19.45
N THR A 421 -8.82 37.36 18.65
CA THR A 421 -10.24 37.47 18.35
C THR A 421 -10.47 37.50 16.84
N ALA A 422 -11.67 37.11 16.40
CA ALA A 422 -12.07 37.23 14.99
C ALA A 422 -13.41 37.95 14.87
N ASN A 423 -13.58 38.72 13.80
CA ASN A 423 -14.79 39.48 13.51
C ASN A 423 -15.22 39.28 12.05
N TYR A 424 -16.52 39.09 11.82
CA TYR A 424 -17.08 38.96 10.48
C TYR A 424 -18.43 39.65 10.37
N GLY A 425 -18.61 40.45 9.31
CA GLY A 425 -19.83 41.24 9.11
C GLY A 425 -20.16 42.21 10.25
N GLY A 426 -19.14 42.70 10.98
CA GLY A 426 -19.30 43.60 12.13
C GLY A 426 -19.58 42.91 13.48
N ASN A 427 -19.64 41.57 13.52
CA ASN A 427 -19.89 40.80 14.73
C ASN A 427 -18.66 39.98 15.16
N THR A 428 -18.42 39.86 16.46
CA THR A 428 -17.39 38.97 17.03
C THR A 428 -17.76 37.51 16.83
N ILE A 429 -16.81 36.71 16.34
CA ILE A 429 -16.93 35.26 16.22
C ILE A 429 -16.43 34.62 17.52
N GLY A 430 -17.29 33.86 18.19
CA GLY A 430 -16.95 33.15 19.42
C GLY A 430 -16.45 34.07 20.54
N THR A 431 -15.63 33.51 21.42
CA THR A 431 -14.94 34.24 22.50
C THR A 431 -13.44 34.31 22.21
N ALA A 432 -12.78 35.35 22.74
CA ALA A 432 -11.33 35.52 22.63
C ALA A 432 -10.59 34.30 23.17
N GLN A 433 -9.54 33.87 22.47
CA GLN A 433 -8.72 32.72 22.85
C GLN A 433 -7.30 33.14 23.17
N SER A 434 -6.74 32.63 24.26
CA SER A 434 -5.34 32.87 24.65
C SER A 434 -4.46 31.66 24.39
N PHE A 435 -3.20 31.90 23.99
CA PHE A 435 -2.21 30.85 23.73
C PHE A 435 -0.79 31.34 24.07
N THR A 436 0.12 30.43 24.41
CA THR A 436 1.52 30.72 24.75
C THR A 436 2.46 30.08 23.75
N ILE A 437 3.50 30.81 23.30
CA ILE A 437 4.57 30.25 22.48
C ILE A 437 5.54 29.48 23.39
N PRO A 438 5.80 28.18 23.18
CA PRO A 438 6.70 27.39 24.02
C PRO A 438 8.15 27.92 24.05
N SER A 439 8.88 27.69 25.14
CA SER A 439 10.30 28.08 25.30
C SER A 439 11.25 26.87 25.31
N GLY A 440 12.02 26.65 24.23
CA GLY A 440 13.14 25.68 24.15
C GLY A 440 12.81 24.29 23.57
N THR A 441 13.79 23.66 22.90
CA THR A 441 13.72 22.32 22.28
C THR A 441 13.70 21.19 23.32
N THR A 442 12.57 20.50 23.44
CA THR A 442 12.47 19.22 24.16
C THR A 442 12.74 18.05 23.18
N ASN A 443 13.50 17.04 23.60
CA ASN A 443 13.85 15.87 22.78
C ASN A 443 12.78 14.78 22.94
N GLU A 444 12.22 14.32 21.83
CA GLU A 444 11.25 13.24 21.77
C GLU A 444 11.77 12.08 20.90
N MET A 445 11.37 10.84 21.19
CA MET A 445 11.62 9.68 20.33
C MET A 445 10.45 9.48 19.36
N LEU A 446 10.76 9.23 18.09
CA LEU A 446 9.79 8.87 17.05
C LEU A 446 9.78 7.37 16.81
N THR A 447 8.61 6.76 16.73
CA THR A 447 8.41 5.35 16.36
C THR A 447 7.36 5.24 15.27
N VAL A 448 7.44 4.19 14.43
CA VAL A 448 6.46 3.95 13.35
C VAL A 448 5.94 2.51 13.46
N SER A 449 4.64 2.33 13.31
CA SER A 449 3.94 1.04 13.47
C SER A 449 2.71 0.96 12.55
N ASN A 450 2.12 -0.23 12.42
CA ASN A 450 0.88 -0.49 11.66
C ASN A 450 0.84 0.08 10.22
N PRO A 451 1.88 -0.13 9.39
CA PRO A 451 1.86 0.30 7.99
C PRO A 451 0.80 -0.46 7.18
N THR A 452 0.09 0.25 6.32
CA THR A 452 -0.96 -0.23 5.41
C THR A 452 -0.83 0.51 4.08
N THR A 453 -1.55 0.08 3.04
CA THR A 453 -1.61 0.85 1.79
C THR A 453 -2.34 2.19 1.94
N ALA A 454 -3.00 2.43 3.06
CA ALA A 454 -3.72 3.68 3.36
C ALA A 454 -2.98 4.58 4.36
N GLY A 455 -1.85 4.15 4.92
CA GLY A 455 -1.14 4.93 5.94
C GLY A 455 -0.39 4.10 6.98
N MET A 456 -0.01 4.73 8.09
CA MET A 456 0.71 4.12 9.22
C MET A 456 0.43 4.87 10.53
N THR A 457 0.86 4.32 11.66
CA THR A 457 0.80 5.00 12.97
C THR A 457 2.19 5.45 13.39
N VAL A 458 2.32 6.70 13.83
CA VAL A 458 3.55 7.26 14.40
C VAL A 458 3.37 7.48 15.90
N GLY A 459 4.35 7.09 16.72
CA GLY A 459 4.36 7.29 18.16
C GLY A 459 5.46 8.24 18.63
N LEU A 460 5.20 8.96 19.72
CA LEU A 460 6.11 9.91 20.37
C LEU A 460 6.34 9.54 21.85
N SER A 461 7.49 9.89 22.42
CA SER A 461 7.81 9.60 23.84
C SER A 461 7.03 10.45 24.85
N SER A 462 6.48 11.59 24.43
CA SER A 462 5.57 12.43 25.21
C SER A 462 4.43 12.95 24.32
N ALA A 463 3.31 13.32 24.95
CA ALA A 463 2.10 13.71 24.24
C ALA A 463 2.28 15.11 23.63
N LEU A 464 2.41 15.19 22.32
CA LEU A 464 2.36 16.45 21.57
C LEU A 464 1.01 16.53 20.87
N ASN A 465 0.39 17.70 20.82
CA ASN A 465 -0.88 17.90 20.12
C ASN A 465 -0.70 18.94 19.00
N GLY A 466 -1.38 18.73 17.88
CA GLY A 466 -1.34 19.66 16.74
C GLY A 466 -0.32 19.33 15.66
N LEU A 467 0.32 18.16 15.68
CA LEU A 467 1.06 17.71 14.49
C LEU A 467 0.08 17.45 13.35
N THR A 468 0.36 18.09 12.21
CA THR A 468 -0.40 18.00 10.96
C THR A 468 0.45 17.27 9.91
N THR A 469 -0.09 17.13 8.69
CA THR A 469 0.65 16.56 7.55
C THR A 469 1.99 17.26 7.31
N ASN A 470 2.07 18.58 7.49
CA ASN A 470 3.29 19.39 7.32
C ASN A 470 4.38 19.09 8.35
N ASN A 471 4.03 18.44 9.45
CA ASN A 471 4.97 18.08 10.50
C ASN A 471 5.64 16.74 10.26
N PHE A 472 5.24 15.99 9.23
CA PHE A 472 5.84 14.72 8.88
C PHE A 472 6.36 14.74 7.45
N THR A 473 7.51 14.12 7.22
CA THR A 473 7.96 13.79 5.87
C THR A 473 7.91 12.28 5.74
N LEU A 474 7.33 11.79 4.65
CA LEU A 474 7.35 10.38 4.31
C LEU A 474 8.10 10.23 2.99
N LEU A 475 9.12 9.40 2.93
CA LEU A 475 9.91 9.13 1.72
C LEU A 475 9.78 7.65 1.36
N ASN A 476 9.84 7.27 0.09
CA ASN A 476 9.99 5.86 -0.31
C ASN A 476 11.46 5.40 -0.22
N SER A 477 11.71 4.13 -0.53
CA SER A 477 13.04 3.49 -0.52
C SER A 477 14.06 4.14 -1.46
N SER A 478 13.60 4.90 -2.46
CA SER A 478 14.44 5.65 -3.40
C SER A 478 14.63 7.12 -2.98
N GLY A 479 14.14 7.52 -1.79
CA GLY A 479 14.27 8.87 -1.25
C GLY A 479 13.26 9.88 -1.77
N TYR A 480 12.28 9.47 -2.58
CA TYR A 480 11.23 10.37 -3.08
C TYR A 480 10.13 10.60 -2.05
N PRO A 481 9.65 11.84 -1.87
CA PRO A 481 8.59 12.14 -0.93
C PRO A 481 7.25 11.52 -1.37
N ILE A 482 6.51 11.02 -0.38
CA ILE A 482 5.17 10.47 -0.49
C ILE A 482 4.22 11.40 0.23
N THR A 483 3.17 11.82 -0.48
CA THR A 483 2.17 12.73 0.07
C THR A 483 1.43 12.09 1.22
N ILE A 484 1.50 12.75 2.38
CA ILE A 484 0.66 12.44 3.54
C ILE A 484 -0.67 13.19 3.34
N THR A 485 -1.74 12.44 3.14
CA THR A 485 -3.10 12.95 2.87
C THR A 485 -3.90 13.26 4.13
N GLY A 486 -3.44 12.79 5.29
CA GLY A 486 -4.07 13.10 6.57
C GLY A 486 -3.20 12.74 7.76
N VAL A 487 -3.40 13.43 8.86
CA VAL A 487 -2.83 13.09 10.16
C VAL A 487 -3.93 13.25 11.18
N SER A 488 -4.24 12.20 11.93
CA SER A 488 -5.21 12.25 13.03
C SER A 488 -4.55 11.88 14.36
N THR A 489 -4.87 12.65 15.39
CA THR A 489 -4.32 12.46 16.73
C THR A 489 -4.98 11.25 17.41
N LEU A 490 -4.15 10.37 17.98
CA LEU A 490 -4.56 9.21 18.77
C LEU A 490 -3.95 9.28 20.17
N ASN A 491 -4.59 8.66 21.16
CA ASN A 491 -4.09 8.58 22.55
C ASN A 491 -3.65 9.94 23.13
N GLY A 492 -4.41 11.00 22.86
CA GLY A 492 -4.17 12.34 23.41
C GLY A 492 -2.86 13.02 22.97
N GLY A 493 -2.28 12.59 21.84
CA GLY A 493 -1.05 13.17 21.29
C GLY A 493 0.20 12.31 21.43
N LEU A 494 0.09 11.14 22.07
CA LEU A 494 1.18 10.15 22.14
C LEU A 494 1.38 9.40 20.82
N THR A 495 0.33 9.33 19.98
CA THR A 495 0.37 8.62 18.70
C THR A 495 -0.45 9.37 17.65
N TYR A 496 -0.14 9.13 16.38
CA TYR A 496 -0.74 9.80 15.24
C TYR A 496 -0.99 8.79 14.12
N ALA A 497 -2.20 8.73 13.57
CA ALA A 497 -2.44 8.00 12.33
C ALA A 497 -2.13 8.90 11.14
N ILE A 498 -1.08 8.55 10.41
CA ILE A 498 -0.69 9.15 9.14
C ILE A 498 -1.46 8.42 8.04
N SER A 499 -2.30 9.12 7.30
CA SER A 499 -2.94 8.63 6.09
C SER A 499 -2.09 9.02 4.89
N ALA A 500 -1.76 8.04 4.05
CA ALA A 500 -0.96 8.24 2.83
C ALA A 500 -1.23 7.08 1.87
N ALA A 501 -1.22 7.33 0.56
CA ALA A 501 -1.39 6.26 -0.43
C ALA A 501 -0.07 5.51 -0.60
N LEU A 502 0.03 4.34 0.01
CA LEU A 502 1.25 3.54 0.04
C LEU A 502 1.09 2.26 -0.78
N SER A 503 2.21 1.76 -1.29
CA SER A 503 2.27 0.53 -2.06
C SER A 503 2.70 -0.64 -1.19
N ALA A 504 1.95 -1.71 -1.30
CA ALA A 504 2.31 -3.03 -0.81
C ALA A 504 3.73 -3.43 -1.24
N GLY A 505 4.50 -4.00 -0.32
CA GLY A 505 5.87 -4.46 -0.52
C GLY A 505 6.95 -3.37 -0.49
N GLN A 506 6.58 -2.09 -0.34
CA GLN A 506 7.55 -0.98 -0.38
C GLN A 506 7.95 -0.49 1.02
N THR A 507 9.22 -0.15 1.17
CA THR A 507 9.76 0.49 2.38
C THR A 507 9.68 2.01 2.28
N TYR A 508 9.25 2.63 3.36
CA TYR A 508 9.10 4.07 3.50
C TYR A 508 9.83 4.57 4.74
N THR A 509 10.31 5.81 4.70
CA THR A 509 11.02 6.48 5.80
C THR A 509 10.22 7.68 6.26
N VAL A 510 9.88 7.73 7.54
CA VAL A 510 9.18 8.84 8.20
C VAL A 510 10.16 9.69 8.97
N THR A 511 10.08 11.01 8.83
CA THR A 511 10.63 11.98 9.79
C THR A 511 9.51 12.85 10.34
N ALA A 512 9.73 13.47 11.50
CA ALA A 512 8.85 14.51 12.00
C ALA A 512 9.64 15.77 12.35
N ASN A 513 9.00 16.92 12.17
CA ASN A 513 9.51 18.22 12.55
C ASN A 513 8.39 19.04 13.21
N TYR A 514 8.66 19.55 14.40
CA TYR A 514 7.73 20.38 15.15
C TYR A 514 8.51 21.48 15.85
N ALA A 515 8.18 22.74 15.56
CA ALA A 515 8.97 23.88 15.98
C ALA A 515 9.10 23.93 17.51
N GLY A 516 10.35 24.00 18.01
CA GLY A 516 10.62 23.94 19.44
C GLY A 516 10.68 22.54 20.04
N TYR A 517 10.75 21.49 19.21
CA TYR A 517 10.92 20.08 19.62
C TYR A 517 11.91 19.38 18.69
N ALA A 518 12.73 18.46 19.22
CA ALA A 518 13.59 17.59 18.43
C ALA A 518 13.00 16.17 18.43
N LEU A 519 12.29 15.79 17.36
CA LEU A 519 11.45 14.59 17.30
C LEU A 519 12.18 13.33 16.81
N GLY A 520 13.35 13.04 17.38
CA GLY A 520 14.10 11.82 17.08
C GLY A 520 14.64 11.76 15.64
N THR A 521 15.20 10.61 15.26
CA THR A 521 15.74 10.36 13.91
C THR A 521 14.72 9.68 13.00
N ALA A 522 14.96 9.74 11.69
CA ALA A 522 14.13 9.10 10.66
C ALA A 522 13.90 7.61 10.95
N GLN A 523 12.66 7.13 10.77
CA GLN A 523 12.25 5.74 11.01
C GLN A 523 11.76 5.11 9.72
N SER A 524 12.25 3.91 9.39
CA SER A 524 11.82 3.18 8.20
C SER A 524 10.81 2.07 8.50
N VAL A 525 9.81 1.90 7.64
CA VAL A 525 8.75 0.91 7.76
C VAL A 525 8.35 0.36 6.39
N THR A 526 8.15 -0.95 6.28
CA THR A 526 7.68 -1.59 5.04
C THR A 526 6.18 -1.80 5.06
N VAL A 527 5.48 -1.34 4.02
CA VAL A 527 4.05 -1.58 3.84
C VAL A 527 3.84 -2.98 3.31
N PRO A 528 3.01 -3.81 3.95
CA PRO A 528 2.87 -5.20 3.57
C PRO A 528 1.93 -5.40 2.38
N TYR A 529 2.06 -6.54 1.68
CA TYR A 529 1.11 -6.93 0.62
C TYR A 529 -0.29 -7.20 1.19
N GLY A 530 -1.33 -6.67 0.52
CA GLY A 530 -2.73 -6.97 0.85
C GLY A 530 -3.02 -8.44 0.60
N MET A 531 -3.07 -9.24 1.67
CA MET A 531 -3.34 -10.69 1.59
C MET A 531 -4.79 -11.00 1.92
N SER A 532 -5.60 -11.23 0.88
CA SER A 532 -6.89 -11.94 1.03
C SER A 532 -6.79 -13.42 0.63
N ASN A 533 -5.68 -13.86 0.03
CA ASN A 533 -5.49 -15.23 -0.48
C ASN A 533 -4.44 -16.06 0.30
N GLY A 534 -3.99 -15.56 1.46
CA GLY A 534 -3.10 -16.33 2.34
C GLY A 534 -3.86 -17.45 3.05
N THR A 535 -3.36 -18.68 3.06
CA THR A 535 -3.91 -19.75 3.92
C THR A 535 -3.22 -19.69 5.29
N LEU A 536 -4.01 -19.68 6.37
CA LEU A 536 -3.53 -19.86 7.73
C LEU A 536 -3.77 -21.31 8.13
N THR A 537 -2.74 -22.01 8.62
CA THR A 537 -2.82 -23.41 9.08
C THR A 537 -2.35 -23.52 10.51
N VAL A 538 -2.79 -24.55 11.23
CA VAL A 538 -2.38 -24.82 12.61
C VAL A 538 -1.70 -26.19 12.71
N SER A 539 -0.61 -26.25 13.46
CA SER A 539 0.16 -27.48 13.71
C SER A 539 0.75 -27.47 15.12
N ASN A 540 1.18 -28.64 15.60
CA ASN A 540 1.82 -28.84 16.90
C ASN A 540 1.09 -28.21 18.12
N PRO A 541 -0.23 -28.40 18.30
CA PRO A 541 -0.92 -27.87 19.46
C PRO A 541 -0.44 -28.55 20.77
N SER A 542 -0.15 -27.74 21.80
CA SER A 542 0.26 -28.17 23.13
C SER A 542 -0.35 -27.34 24.25
N THR A 543 -0.10 -27.71 25.50
CA THR A 543 -0.49 -26.91 26.68
C THR A 543 0.29 -25.61 26.82
N THR A 544 1.40 -25.47 26.09
CA THR A 544 2.27 -24.29 26.12
C THR A 544 2.10 -23.40 24.88
N GLY A 545 1.39 -23.86 23.84
CA GLY A 545 1.26 -23.09 22.62
C GLY A 545 0.73 -23.85 21.41
N VAL A 546 0.82 -23.22 20.24
CA VAL A 546 0.47 -23.78 18.94
C VAL A 546 1.36 -23.17 17.86
N THR A 547 1.68 -23.92 16.80
CA THR A 547 2.34 -23.37 15.62
C THR A 547 1.30 -22.96 14.58
N VAL A 548 1.41 -21.75 14.04
CA VAL A 548 0.61 -21.22 12.95
C VAL A 548 1.47 -21.13 11.69
N GLY A 549 1.01 -21.70 10.59
CA GLY A 549 1.65 -21.60 9.27
C GLY A 549 0.90 -20.64 8.37
N LEU A 550 1.63 -19.96 7.49
CA LEU A 550 1.15 -19.01 6.51
C LEU A 550 1.56 -19.48 5.11
N SER A 551 0.64 -19.43 4.14
CA SER A 551 0.96 -19.80 2.74
C SER A 551 1.96 -18.86 2.07
N SER A 552 2.23 -17.71 2.66
CA SER A 552 3.24 -16.73 2.23
C SER A 552 3.96 -16.20 3.46
N ALA A 553 5.30 -16.13 3.38
CA ALA A 553 6.14 -15.65 4.47
C ALA A 553 5.81 -14.19 4.84
N LEU A 554 5.49 -13.94 6.11
CA LEU A 554 5.28 -12.61 6.67
C LEU A 554 6.19 -12.40 7.85
N ASN A 555 7.18 -11.50 7.77
CA ASN A 555 8.03 -11.18 8.92
C ASN A 555 7.43 -10.12 9.83
N GLY A 556 7.72 -10.22 11.13
CA GLY A 556 7.42 -9.17 12.11
C GLY A 556 6.05 -9.26 12.77
N LEU A 557 5.34 -10.40 12.70
CA LEU A 557 4.17 -10.60 13.55
C LEU A 557 4.62 -10.82 15.00
N THR A 558 3.94 -10.14 15.91
CA THR A 558 4.16 -10.19 17.36
C THR A 558 2.93 -10.77 18.07
N ALA A 559 2.97 -10.91 19.39
CA ALA A 559 1.84 -11.44 20.17
C ALA A 559 0.53 -10.67 19.94
N SER A 560 0.57 -9.35 19.73
CA SER A 560 -0.62 -8.53 19.49
C SER A 560 -1.28 -8.77 18.13
N ASN A 561 -0.56 -9.40 17.20
CA ASN A 561 -1.08 -9.73 15.88
C ASN A 561 -1.97 -10.97 15.91
N PHE A 562 -1.91 -11.79 16.97
CA PHE A 562 -2.68 -13.03 17.07
C PHE A 562 -3.77 -12.93 18.12
N THR A 563 -4.95 -13.45 17.81
CA THR A 563 -6.06 -13.58 18.76
C THR A 563 -6.39 -15.04 18.92
N LEU A 564 -6.35 -15.52 20.17
CA LEU A 564 -6.75 -16.87 20.55
C LEU A 564 -8.02 -16.82 21.38
N LEU A 565 -9.04 -17.58 20.98
CA LEU A 565 -10.31 -17.69 21.73
C LEU A 565 -10.54 -19.14 22.15
N ASN A 566 -11.10 -19.36 23.34
CA ASN A 566 -11.60 -20.68 23.73
C ASN A 566 -12.98 -20.98 23.12
N SER A 567 -13.51 -22.19 23.33
CA SER A 567 -14.82 -22.62 22.84
C SER A 567 -16.00 -21.74 23.29
N SER A 568 -15.84 -20.97 24.36
CA SER A 568 -16.84 -20.04 24.90
C SER A 568 -16.64 -18.59 24.41
N GLY A 569 -15.67 -18.34 23.54
CA GLY A 569 -15.37 -17.03 22.95
C GLY A 569 -14.50 -16.11 23.82
N TYR A 570 -13.96 -16.58 24.95
CA TYR A 570 -13.06 -15.77 25.78
C TYR A 570 -11.65 -15.77 25.22
N ALA A 571 -11.02 -14.59 25.21
CA ALA A 571 -9.65 -14.42 24.75
C ALA A 571 -8.64 -15.05 25.71
N ILE A 572 -7.66 -15.76 25.16
CA ILE A 572 -6.50 -16.30 25.85
C ILE A 572 -5.30 -15.40 25.55
N THR A 573 -4.59 -14.98 26.59
CA THR A 573 -3.39 -14.14 26.44
C THR A 573 -2.27 -14.91 25.74
N VAL A 574 -1.82 -14.39 24.61
CA VAL A 574 -0.59 -14.82 23.95
C VAL A 574 0.60 -14.23 24.70
N THR A 575 1.48 -15.09 25.22
CA THR A 575 2.63 -14.65 26.03
C THR A 575 3.83 -14.29 25.17
N SER A 576 4.07 -15.04 24.08
CA SER A 576 5.10 -14.70 23.10
C SER A 576 4.82 -15.37 21.75
N VAL A 577 5.41 -14.82 20.70
CA VAL A 577 5.35 -15.39 19.36
C VAL A 577 6.76 -15.37 18.77
N THR A 578 7.20 -16.48 18.20
CA THR A 578 8.52 -16.61 17.55
C THR A 578 8.38 -17.20 16.16
N THR A 579 9.26 -16.82 15.23
CA THR A 579 9.36 -17.41 13.89
C THR A 579 10.82 -17.67 13.57
N THR A 580 11.11 -18.75 12.86
CA THR A 580 12.48 -19.19 12.53
C THR A 580 12.66 -19.48 11.05
N ASP A 581 11.66 -19.21 10.22
CA ASP A 581 11.65 -19.48 8.78
C ASP A 581 11.31 -18.22 7.97
N GLY A 582 11.60 -17.05 8.54
CA GLY A 582 11.31 -15.77 7.90
C GLY A 582 9.83 -15.47 7.84
N GLY A 583 9.04 -16.00 8.78
CA GLY A 583 7.62 -15.67 8.90
C GLY A 583 6.68 -16.58 8.10
N VAL A 584 7.16 -17.74 7.65
CA VAL A 584 6.31 -18.78 7.05
C VAL A 584 5.54 -19.51 8.14
N THR A 585 6.15 -19.74 9.31
CA THR A 585 5.50 -20.31 10.49
C THR A 585 5.83 -19.51 11.75
N TYR A 586 4.89 -19.53 12.69
CA TYR A 586 4.91 -18.79 13.94
C TYR A 586 4.56 -19.73 15.09
N THR A 587 5.48 -19.90 16.03
CA THR A 587 5.21 -20.59 17.30
C THR A 587 4.63 -19.60 18.28
N ILE A 588 3.36 -19.80 18.63
CA ILE A 588 2.60 -18.98 19.56
C ILE A 588 2.64 -19.67 20.92
N ASN A 589 3.23 -19.01 21.92
CA ASN A 589 3.19 -19.47 23.30
C ASN A 589 1.99 -18.86 24.02
N ALA A 590 1.18 -19.71 24.64
CA ALA A 590 0.01 -19.33 25.42
C ALA A 590 -0.30 -20.45 26.44
N PRO A 591 -0.81 -20.13 27.64
CA PRO A 591 -1.22 -21.15 28.61
C PRO A 591 -2.53 -21.81 28.15
N LEU A 592 -2.43 -22.98 27.52
CA LEU A 592 -3.56 -23.74 27.00
C LEU A 592 -3.81 -24.99 27.86
N SER A 593 -5.05 -25.48 27.84
CA SER A 593 -5.47 -26.64 28.64
C SER A 593 -5.66 -27.88 27.76
N ALA A 594 -5.16 -29.03 28.23
CA ALA A 594 -5.32 -30.30 27.55
C ALA A 594 -6.81 -30.67 27.42
N GLY A 595 -7.19 -31.26 26.28
CA GLY A 595 -8.56 -31.66 25.97
C GLY A 595 -9.48 -30.52 25.51
N GLN A 596 -9.00 -29.27 25.45
CA GLN A 596 -9.81 -28.11 25.05
C GLN A 596 -9.59 -27.70 23.58
N THR A 597 -10.63 -27.14 22.98
CA THR A 597 -10.63 -26.60 21.61
C THR A 597 -10.54 -25.07 21.63
N TYR A 598 -9.73 -24.54 20.72
CA TYR A 598 -9.45 -23.12 20.57
C TYR A 598 -9.60 -22.69 19.11
N THR A 599 -9.73 -21.38 18.89
CA THR A 599 -9.57 -20.75 17.57
C THR A 599 -8.43 -19.75 17.58
N VAL A 600 -7.80 -19.56 16.42
CA VAL A 600 -6.75 -18.57 16.20
C VAL A 600 -7.01 -17.75 14.95
N THR A 601 -6.79 -16.44 15.06
CA THR A 601 -6.73 -15.50 13.95
C THR A 601 -5.43 -14.73 13.99
N ALA A 602 -4.91 -14.34 12.83
CA ALA A 602 -3.76 -13.44 12.72
C ALA A 602 -4.18 -12.17 11.99
N THR A 603 -3.66 -11.02 12.41
CA THR A 603 -3.90 -9.71 11.81
C THR A 603 -2.59 -8.99 11.54
N TYR A 604 -2.46 -8.39 10.37
CA TYR A 604 -1.26 -7.67 9.97
C TYR A 604 -1.62 -6.45 9.13
N GLY A 605 -1.15 -5.27 9.53
CA GLY A 605 -1.50 -4.02 8.87
C GLY A 605 -3.02 -3.77 8.79
N GLY A 606 -3.79 -4.19 9.80
CA GLY A 606 -5.25 -4.04 9.83
C GLY A 606 -6.05 -5.07 9.03
N TYR A 607 -5.41 -6.04 8.37
CA TYR A 607 -6.07 -7.13 7.62
C TYR A 607 -5.97 -8.46 8.36
N THR A 608 -7.01 -9.31 8.28
CA THR A 608 -6.95 -10.70 8.74
C THR A 608 -6.17 -11.57 7.76
N VAL A 609 -5.19 -12.31 8.25
CA VAL A 609 -4.39 -13.23 7.45
C VAL A 609 -5.14 -14.56 7.34
N GLY A 610 -5.71 -14.83 6.16
CA GLY A 610 -6.48 -16.03 5.89
C GLY A 610 -7.78 -16.14 6.69
N THR A 611 -8.33 -17.36 6.80
CA THR A 611 -9.54 -17.64 7.58
C THR A 611 -9.20 -18.09 9.01
N VAL A 612 -10.14 -17.89 9.93
CA VAL A 612 -10.05 -18.40 11.31
C VAL A 612 -9.78 -19.91 11.30
N GLN A 613 -8.81 -20.36 12.09
CA GLN A 613 -8.51 -21.79 12.26
C GLN A 613 -8.90 -22.28 13.64
N SER A 614 -9.31 -23.56 13.74
CA SER A 614 -9.63 -24.22 14.99
C SER A 614 -8.72 -25.43 15.24
N PHE A 615 -8.34 -25.65 16.51
CA PHE A 615 -7.51 -26.78 16.92
C PHE A 615 -7.83 -27.24 18.35
N THR A 616 -7.50 -28.48 18.67
CA THR A 616 -7.71 -29.10 20.00
C THR A 616 -6.38 -29.54 20.60
N ILE A 617 -6.18 -29.31 21.90
CA ILE A 617 -4.99 -29.82 22.61
C ILE A 617 -5.19 -31.29 22.97
N PRO A 618 -4.27 -32.21 22.60
CA PRO A 618 -4.37 -33.63 22.94
C PRO A 618 -4.40 -33.88 24.46
N SER A 619 -5.30 -34.76 24.93
CA SER A 619 -5.40 -35.16 26.33
C SER A 619 -4.44 -36.32 26.66
N GLY A 620 -3.17 -36.02 26.97
CA GLY A 620 -2.21 -37.04 27.45
C GLY A 620 -0.73 -36.82 27.09
N MET A 621 -0.16 -35.64 27.36
CA MET A 621 1.26 -35.37 27.03
C MET A 621 2.26 -35.93 28.04
N THR A 622 3.37 -36.48 27.55
CA THR A 622 4.50 -37.00 28.36
C THR A 622 5.69 -36.03 28.37
N SER A 623 6.27 -35.74 29.54
CA SER A 623 7.39 -34.79 29.68
C SER A 623 8.76 -35.46 29.62
N GLU A 624 9.68 -34.84 28.89
CA GLU A 624 11.09 -35.23 28.77
C GLU A 624 12.01 -34.03 29.02
N THR A 625 13.25 -34.26 29.44
CA THR A 625 14.30 -33.24 29.54
C THR A 625 15.22 -33.30 28.32
N LEU A 626 15.79 -32.15 27.94
CA LEU A 626 16.67 -32.00 26.78
C LEU A 626 18.05 -31.50 27.24
N THR A 627 19.12 -32.10 26.71
CA THR A 627 20.53 -31.73 26.98
C THR A 627 21.31 -31.60 25.68
N VAL A 628 22.38 -30.80 25.66
CA VAL A 628 23.24 -30.60 24.47
C VAL A 628 24.70 -30.84 24.82
N SER A 629 25.42 -31.54 23.93
CA SER A 629 26.83 -31.91 24.07
C SER A 629 27.53 -32.05 22.70
N ASN A 630 28.84 -32.33 22.69
CA ASN A 630 29.65 -32.65 21.49
C ASN A 630 29.50 -31.64 20.34
N SER A 631 29.81 -30.37 20.61
CA SER A 631 29.73 -29.28 19.65
C SER A 631 30.98 -29.16 18.78
N THR A 632 30.78 -29.20 17.46
CA THR A 632 31.81 -28.99 16.44
C THR A 632 31.32 -27.97 15.41
N THR A 633 32.19 -27.54 14.50
CA THR A 633 31.79 -26.74 13.33
C THR A 633 30.85 -27.49 12.37
N SER A 634 30.69 -28.80 12.55
CA SER A 634 29.82 -29.67 11.74
C SER A 634 28.52 -30.09 12.42
N GLY A 635 28.28 -29.71 13.69
CA GLY A 635 27.06 -30.11 14.39
C GLY A 635 27.16 -30.21 15.91
N VAL A 636 26.07 -30.63 16.54
CA VAL A 636 25.93 -30.82 18.00
C VAL A 636 25.19 -32.14 18.30
N THR A 637 25.32 -32.67 19.51
CA THR A 637 24.57 -33.86 19.97
C THR A 637 23.52 -33.46 21.01
N VAL A 638 22.28 -33.95 20.85
CA VAL A 638 21.16 -33.72 21.77
C VAL A 638 20.81 -35.01 22.51
N GLY A 639 20.61 -34.95 23.83
CA GLY A 639 20.16 -36.08 24.66
C GLY A 639 18.80 -35.84 25.29
N LEU A 640 18.01 -36.90 25.43
CA LEU A 640 16.67 -36.90 26.06
C LEU A 640 16.63 -37.78 27.32
N SER A 641 15.73 -37.49 28.28
CA SER A 641 15.59 -38.29 29.51
C SER A 641 15.05 -39.71 29.29
N SER A 642 14.31 -39.95 28.21
CA SER A 642 13.84 -41.26 27.79
C SER A 642 13.96 -41.43 26.27
N ALA A 643 13.98 -42.69 25.82
CA ALA A 643 14.19 -43.04 24.42
C ALA A 643 12.96 -42.65 23.58
N LEU A 644 13.11 -41.66 22.71
CA LEU A 644 12.03 -41.20 21.84
C LEU A 644 12.45 -41.40 20.40
N ASN A 645 11.77 -42.29 19.66
CA ASN A 645 12.10 -42.59 18.26
C ASN A 645 11.35 -41.68 17.29
N GLY A 646 11.96 -41.40 16.14
CA GLY A 646 11.30 -40.72 15.02
C GLY A 646 11.51 -39.21 14.95
N LEU A 647 12.40 -38.64 15.77
CA LEU A 647 12.80 -37.25 15.58
C LEU A 647 13.65 -37.12 14.32
N THR A 648 13.28 -36.16 13.50
CA THR A 648 13.95 -35.81 12.24
C THR A 648 14.50 -34.39 12.32
N ALA A 649 15.17 -33.91 11.25
CA ALA A 649 15.71 -32.56 11.20
C ALA A 649 14.67 -31.46 11.50
N SER A 650 13.41 -31.65 11.09
CA SER A 650 12.34 -30.66 11.33
C SER A 650 11.90 -30.56 12.80
N ASN A 651 12.28 -31.53 13.63
CA ASN A 651 11.95 -31.54 15.04
C ASN A 651 12.92 -30.70 15.89
N PHE A 652 14.07 -30.29 15.33
CA PHE A 652 15.09 -29.52 16.06
C PHE A 652 15.24 -28.12 15.47
N THR A 653 15.38 -27.13 16.36
CA THR A 653 15.73 -25.75 15.98
C THR A 653 17.07 -25.39 16.58
N LEU A 654 17.95 -24.81 15.75
CA LEU A 654 19.27 -24.33 16.15
C LEU A 654 19.37 -22.83 15.83
N LEU A 655 19.65 -21.99 16.82
CA LEU A 655 19.76 -20.53 16.66
C LEU A 655 21.17 -20.07 17.03
N ASN A 656 21.72 -19.05 16.38
CA ASN A 656 22.97 -18.41 16.81
C ASN A 656 22.74 -17.41 17.96
N SER A 657 23.83 -16.82 18.48
CA SER A 657 23.79 -15.84 19.59
C SER A 657 22.98 -14.57 19.30
N SER A 658 22.74 -14.23 18.04
CA SER A 658 21.87 -13.13 17.62
C SER A 658 20.43 -13.56 17.33
N GLY A 659 20.08 -14.83 17.59
CA GLY A 659 18.75 -15.39 17.39
C GLY A 659 18.44 -15.85 15.97
N TYR A 660 19.41 -15.84 15.03
CA TYR A 660 19.18 -16.29 13.66
C TYR A 660 19.26 -17.82 13.56
N PRO A 661 18.35 -18.46 12.81
CA PRO A 661 18.32 -19.91 12.64
C PRO A 661 19.50 -20.42 11.81
N ILE A 662 20.03 -21.58 12.20
CA ILE A 662 21.01 -22.36 11.46
C ILE A 662 20.34 -23.61 10.90
N THR A 663 20.53 -23.85 9.61
CA THR A 663 19.97 -25.02 8.94
C THR A 663 20.56 -26.32 9.51
N VAL A 664 19.68 -27.16 10.04
CA VAL A 664 19.99 -28.55 10.38
C VAL A 664 19.96 -29.38 9.09
N THR A 665 21.11 -29.89 8.67
CA THR A 665 21.27 -30.65 7.42
C THR A 665 21.09 -32.16 7.59
N GLY A 666 21.08 -32.65 8.82
CA GLY A 666 20.87 -34.07 9.10
C GLY A 666 20.67 -34.36 10.58
N VAL A 667 19.97 -35.45 10.87
CA VAL A 667 19.79 -35.97 12.23
C VAL A 667 19.99 -37.49 12.18
N THR A 668 20.87 -38.02 13.02
CA THR A 668 21.10 -39.46 13.15
C THR A 668 21.06 -39.89 14.61
N THR A 669 20.63 -41.13 14.87
CA THR A 669 20.65 -41.73 16.22
C THR A 669 21.10 -43.19 16.12
N LEU A 670 21.91 -43.64 17.09
CA LEU A 670 22.44 -45.01 17.15
C LEU A 670 21.97 -45.76 18.41
N ASN A 671 21.29 -45.09 19.35
CA ASN A 671 20.88 -45.63 20.64
C ASN A 671 19.36 -45.62 20.83
N GLY A 672 18.61 -45.81 19.75
CA GLY A 672 17.15 -45.97 19.80
C GLY A 672 16.40 -44.71 20.26
N GLY A 673 16.96 -43.52 20.00
CA GLY A 673 16.30 -42.24 20.29
C GLY A 673 16.61 -41.62 21.65
N LEU A 674 17.62 -42.13 22.38
CA LEU A 674 18.13 -41.48 23.60
C LEU A 674 19.03 -40.28 23.29
N THR A 675 19.81 -40.35 22.21
CA THR A 675 20.63 -39.23 21.74
C THR A 675 20.58 -39.10 20.22
N TYR A 676 20.67 -37.85 19.76
CA TYR A 676 20.58 -37.45 18.37
C TYR A 676 21.80 -36.60 17.99
N THR A 677 22.53 -37.00 16.96
CA THR A 677 23.57 -36.16 16.35
C THR A 677 22.92 -35.28 15.29
N ILE A 678 22.98 -33.97 15.51
CA ILE A 678 22.46 -32.93 14.63
C ILE A 678 23.62 -32.41 13.79
N SER A 679 23.55 -32.56 12.47
CA SER A 679 24.51 -31.99 11.52
C SER A 679 24.07 -30.58 11.11
N ALA A 680 24.99 -29.62 11.18
CA ALA A 680 24.76 -28.22 10.80
C ALA A 680 26.10 -27.51 10.55
N ALA A 681 26.13 -26.49 9.67
CA ALA A 681 27.34 -25.68 9.45
C ALA A 681 27.45 -24.60 10.54
N LEU A 682 28.39 -24.77 11.47
CA LEU A 682 28.56 -23.93 12.65
C LEU A 682 29.93 -23.24 12.66
N SER A 683 29.99 -22.07 13.27
CA SER A 683 31.20 -21.25 13.34
C SER A 683 31.90 -21.42 14.67
N ALA A 684 33.21 -21.65 14.60
CA ALA A 684 34.08 -21.75 15.75
C ALA A 684 34.02 -20.46 16.60
N GLY A 685 33.95 -20.61 17.92
CA GLY A 685 33.87 -19.50 18.90
C GLY A 685 32.47 -18.96 19.16
N GLN A 686 31.44 -19.45 18.47
CA GLN A 686 30.08 -18.91 18.59
C GLN A 686 29.19 -19.78 19.49
N THR A 687 28.26 -19.12 20.19
CA THR A 687 27.23 -19.79 21.01
C THR A 687 25.95 -19.93 20.22
N TYR A 688 25.31 -21.09 20.37
CA TYR A 688 24.06 -21.46 19.72
C TYR A 688 23.04 -21.96 20.76
N THR A 689 21.76 -21.85 20.44
CA THR A 689 20.65 -22.35 21.26
C THR A 689 19.91 -23.47 20.51
N VAL A 690 19.61 -24.55 21.20
CA VAL A 690 18.95 -25.76 20.67
C VAL A 690 17.61 -25.97 21.37
N THR A 691 16.56 -26.21 20.58
CA THR A 691 15.24 -26.67 21.06
C THR A 691 14.76 -27.86 20.25
N ALA A 692 13.84 -28.65 20.82
CA ALA A 692 13.18 -29.74 20.11
C ALA A 692 11.66 -29.70 20.32
N ASN A 693 10.90 -30.17 19.32
CA ASN A 693 9.45 -30.33 19.39
C ASN A 693 9.03 -31.67 18.77
N TYR A 694 8.18 -32.41 19.48
CA TYR A 694 7.64 -33.68 19.02
C TYR A 694 6.20 -33.85 19.53
N VAL A 695 5.28 -34.14 18.61
CA VAL A 695 3.83 -34.20 18.92
C VAL A 695 3.55 -35.24 20.02
N GLY A 696 2.79 -34.83 21.03
CA GLY A 696 2.45 -35.66 22.19
C GLY A 696 3.44 -35.59 23.36
N TYR A 697 4.56 -34.87 23.22
CA TYR A 697 5.60 -34.77 24.23
C TYR A 697 5.94 -33.32 24.59
N VAL A 698 6.38 -33.08 25.83
CA VAL A 698 6.97 -31.81 26.28
C VAL A 698 8.48 -32.01 26.41
N LEU A 699 9.27 -31.56 25.43
CA LEU A 699 10.71 -31.83 25.35
C LEU A 699 11.56 -30.68 25.95
N GLY A 700 11.58 -30.55 27.27
CA GLY A 700 12.49 -29.67 28.02
C GLY A 700 12.47 -28.18 27.64
N THR A 701 13.37 -27.41 28.24
CA THR A 701 13.61 -26.00 27.87
C THR A 701 14.80 -25.87 26.93
N ALA A 702 14.91 -24.74 26.22
CA ALA A 702 16.01 -24.45 25.31
C ALA A 702 17.38 -24.57 25.99
N GLN A 703 18.36 -25.16 25.29
CA GLN A 703 19.71 -25.39 25.80
C GLN A 703 20.74 -24.62 24.96
N SER A 704 21.74 -24.01 25.60
CA SER A 704 22.80 -23.27 24.90
C SER A 704 24.09 -24.07 24.80
N VAL A 705 24.83 -23.91 23.70
CA VAL A 705 26.07 -24.61 23.41
C VAL A 705 27.06 -23.72 22.64
N THR A 706 28.31 -23.64 23.10
CA THR A 706 29.36 -22.88 22.41
C THR A 706 30.23 -23.80 21.56
N ILE A 707 30.51 -23.40 20.32
CA ILE A 707 31.43 -24.10 19.43
C ILE A 707 32.85 -23.64 19.75
N PRO A 708 33.80 -24.54 20.03
CA PRO A 708 35.18 -24.15 20.34
C PRO A 708 35.84 -23.36 19.20
N SER A 709 36.62 -22.30 19.49
CA SER A 709 37.26 -21.40 18.50
C SER A 709 38.63 -21.86 17.99
N GLY A 710 38.98 -23.14 18.17
CA GLY A 710 40.25 -23.75 17.77
C GLY A 710 40.37 -25.16 18.32
N THR A 711 41.40 -25.92 17.91
CA THR A 711 41.75 -27.16 18.61
C THR A 711 42.13 -26.82 20.04
N THR A 712 41.25 -27.14 20.97
CA THR A 712 41.55 -27.03 22.40
C THR A 712 42.56 -28.12 22.72
N SER A 713 43.72 -27.74 23.24
CA SER A 713 44.76 -28.68 23.62
C SER A 713 44.44 -29.24 24.99
N GLU A 714 44.00 -30.49 25.01
CA GLU A 714 43.82 -31.25 26.23
C GLU A 714 44.96 -32.25 26.35
N THR A 715 45.41 -32.53 27.57
CA THR A 715 46.37 -33.59 27.81
C THR A 715 45.65 -34.89 28.08
N LEU A 716 46.03 -35.92 27.33
CA LEU A 716 45.60 -37.28 27.58
C LEU A 716 46.60 -37.95 28.53
N THR A 717 46.08 -38.59 29.56
CA THR A 717 46.85 -39.42 30.49
C THR A 717 46.28 -40.84 30.53
N VAL A 718 47.14 -41.83 30.77
CA VAL A 718 46.73 -43.23 30.91
C VAL A 718 47.05 -43.70 32.33
N SER A 719 46.11 -44.41 32.94
CA SER A 719 46.21 -44.96 34.30
C SER A 719 45.51 -46.31 34.40
N ASN A 720 45.73 -47.02 35.51
CA ASN A 720 45.10 -48.33 35.82
C ASN A 720 45.22 -49.39 34.70
N PRO A 721 46.41 -49.63 34.11
CA PRO A 721 46.57 -50.67 33.09
C PRO A 721 46.35 -52.08 33.66
N SER A 722 45.63 -52.91 32.92
CA SER A 722 45.41 -54.33 33.19
C SER A 722 45.39 -55.14 31.89
N THR A 723 45.34 -56.47 31.99
CA THR A 723 45.16 -57.36 30.83
C THR A 723 43.79 -57.22 30.15
N THR A 724 42.85 -56.50 30.79
CA THR A 724 41.48 -56.29 30.28
C THR A 724 41.22 -54.86 29.78
N GLY A 725 42.16 -53.93 29.97
CA GLY A 725 41.96 -52.54 29.62
C GLY A 725 42.80 -51.54 30.41
N LEU A 726 42.48 -50.27 30.23
CA LEU A 726 43.14 -49.12 30.85
C LEU A 726 42.15 -47.96 31.06
N THR A 727 42.48 -47.02 31.94
CA THR A 727 41.72 -45.77 32.13
C THR A 727 42.42 -44.61 31.46
N VAL A 728 41.67 -43.82 30.68
CA VAL A 728 42.13 -42.58 30.07
C VAL A 728 41.58 -41.40 30.87
N GLY A 729 42.42 -40.43 31.21
CA GLY A 729 42.02 -39.15 31.78
C GLY A 729 42.33 -37.99 30.84
N LEU A 730 41.47 -36.97 30.86
CA LEU A 730 41.61 -35.74 30.08
C LEU A 730 41.72 -34.53 31.01
N SER A 731 42.52 -33.52 30.64
CA SER A 731 42.66 -32.29 31.45
C SER A 731 41.38 -31.47 31.58
N ALA A 732 40.43 -31.64 30.66
CA ALA A 732 39.06 -31.15 30.77
C ALA A 732 38.07 -32.23 30.34
N ALA A 733 36.86 -32.19 30.90
CA ALA A 733 35.82 -33.16 30.59
C ALA A 733 35.34 -33.00 29.15
N LEU A 734 35.60 -34.00 28.32
CA LEU A 734 35.07 -34.10 26.96
C LEU A 734 34.10 -35.26 26.93
N ASN A 735 32.86 -35.05 26.51
CA ASN A 735 31.89 -36.12 26.33
C ASN A 735 31.96 -36.70 24.91
N GLY A 736 31.42 -37.90 24.71
CA GLY A 736 31.20 -38.46 23.37
C GLY A 736 32.39 -39.16 22.70
N LEU A 737 33.51 -39.39 23.39
CA LEU A 737 34.56 -40.25 22.83
C LEU A 737 34.11 -41.72 22.84
N THR A 738 34.29 -42.38 21.70
CA THR A 738 33.95 -43.78 21.47
C THR A 738 35.20 -44.58 21.08
N ALA A 739 35.07 -45.90 20.90
CA ALA A 739 36.19 -46.76 20.51
C ALA A 739 36.91 -46.28 19.23
N SER A 740 36.20 -45.70 18.26
CA SER A 740 36.80 -45.20 17.02
C SER A 740 37.65 -43.94 17.20
N ASN A 741 37.53 -43.27 18.35
CA ASN A 741 38.35 -42.11 18.67
C ASN A 741 39.72 -42.48 19.22
N PHE A 742 39.95 -43.75 19.58
CA PHE A 742 41.20 -44.21 20.17
C PHE A 742 41.91 -45.17 19.24
N THR A 743 43.24 -45.05 19.18
CA THR A 743 44.11 -46.02 18.49
C THR A 743 45.10 -46.57 19.50
N LEU A 744 45.07 -47.89 19.69
CA LEU A 744 45.98 -48.61 20.58
C LEU A 744 46.90 -49.50 19.75
N LEU A 745 48.21 -49.32 19.88
CA LEU A 745 49.23 -50.07 19.14
C LEU A 745 50.12 -50.85 20.10
N ASN A 746 50.57 -52.05 19.71
CA ASN A 746 51.61 -52.76 20.45
C ASN A 746 53.01 -52.20 20.16
N SER A 747 54.05 -52.72 20.84
CA SER A 747 55.45 -52.31 20.69
C SER A 747 56.02 -52.45 19.27
N SER A 748 55.40 -53.28 18.43
CA SER A 748 55.76 -53.45 17.01
C SER A 748 54.91 -52.59 16.06
N GLY A 749 54.03 -51.74 16.59
CA GLY A 749 53.18 -50.83 15.81
C GLY A 749 51.89 -51.45 15.27
N TYR A 750 51.56 -52.71 15.62
CA TYR A 750 50.32 -53.34 15.17
C TYR A 750 49.12 -52.87 16.01
N PRO A 751 47.97 -52.57 15.39
CA PRO A 751 46.78 -52.12 16.10
C PRO A 751 46.14 -53.25 16.92
N ILE A 752 45.73 -52.90 18.14
CA ILE A 752 44.96 -53.74 19.04
C ILE A 752 43.50 -53.29 19.00
N THR A 753 42.59 -54.25 18.89
CA THR A 753 41.15 -53.96 18.85
C THR A 753 40.67 -53.49 20.22
N ILE A 754 40.07 -52.30 20.24
CA ILE A 754 39.37 -51.77 21.41
C ILE A 754 37.94 -52.31 21.39
N ILE A 755 37.57 -53.08 22.41
CA ILE A 755 36.31 -53.81 22.52
C ILE A 755 35.18 -52.90 23.00
N GLY A 756 35.51 -51.90 23.83
CA GLY A 756 34.53 -50.94 24.31
C GLY A 756 35.17 -49.75 25.03
N VAL A 757 34.43 -48.63 25.06
CA VAL A 757 34.80 -47.42 25.78
C VAL A 757 33.60 -46.97 26.60
N THR A 758 33.79 -46.83 27.92
CA THR A 758 32.75 -46.36 28.84
C THR A 758 33.15 -44.99 29.38
N THR A 759 32.24 -44.01 29.29
CA THR A 759 32.46 -42.68 29.87
C THR A 759 32.33 -42.74 31.39
N LEU A 760 33.27 -42.11 32.10
CA LEU A 760 33.27 -41.96 33.55
C LEU A 760 33.32 -40.46 33.91
N ASN A 761 32.79 -40.09 35.07
CA ASN A 761 32.85 -38.71 35.60
C ASN A 761 32.46 -37.61 34.61
N GLY A 762 31.39 -37.83 33.83
CA GLY A 762 30.85 -36.83 32.90
C GLY A 762 31.81 -36.41 31.78
N GLY A 763 32.74 -37.28 31.38
CA GLY A 763 33.67 -37.05 30.26
C GLY A 763 35.09 -36.67 30.67
N ALA A 764 35.38 -36.53 31.97
CA ALA A 764 36.74 -36.30 32.45
C ALA A 764 37.63 -37.55 32.36
N THR A 765 37.03 -38.74 32.46
CA THR A 765 37.74 -40.02 32.36
C THR A 765 36.98 -41.06 31.54
N TYR A 766 37.69 -42.05 30.99
CA TYR A 766 37.15 -43.10 30.14
C TYR A 766 37.78 -44.46 30.48
N ALA A 767 36.97 -45.51 30.60
CA ALA A 767 37.46 -46.87 30.69
C ALA A 767 37.54 -47.48 29.30
N ILE A 768 38.73 -47.90 28.87
CA ILE A 768 39.00 -48.58 27.59
C ILE A 768 39.15 -50.07 27.86
N ASN A 769 38.26 -50.88 27.28
CA ASN A 769 38.32 -52.34 27.34
C ASN A 769 39.03 -52.90 26.11
N ALA A 770 40.11 -53.65 26.32
CA ALA A 770 40.89 -54.29 25.26
C ALA A 770 41.63 -55.53 25.82
N ALA A 771 41.83 -56.56 25.00
CA ALA A 771 42.60 -57.73 25.39
C ALA A 771 44.11 -57.45 25.29
N LEU A 772 44.79 -57.31 26.43
CA LEU A 772 46.19 -56.92 26.52
C LEU A 772 47.03 -58.00 27.24
N SER A 773 48.31 -58.06 26.92
CA SER A 773 49.25 -59.05 27.49
C SER A 773 50.11 -58.43 28.58
N ALA A 774 50.25 -59.13 29.71
CA ALA A 774 51.14 -58.74 30.79
C ALA A 774 52.59 -58.60 30.32
N GLY A 775 53.30 -57.59 30.83
CA GLY A 775 54.69 -57.30 30.49
C GLY A 775 54.92 -56.59 29.16
N GLN A 776 53.87 -56.35 28.38
CA GLN A 776 53.97 -55.65 27.10
C GLN A 776 53.68 -54.16 27.24
N THR A 777 54.34 -53.36 26.41
CA THR A 777 54.12 -51.91 26.30
C THR A 777 53.26 -51.61 25.08
N TYR A 778 52.30 -50.71 25.28
CA TYR A 778 51.35 -50.25 24.27
C TYR A 778 51.39 -48.73 24.16
N SER A 779 51.09 -48.22 22.97
CA SER A 779 50.97 -46.80 22.69
C SER A 779 49.52 -46.47 22.38
N LEU A 780 48.96 -45.49 23.10
CA LEU A 780 47.60 -45.01 22.91
C LEU A 780 47.60 -43.58 22.37
N THR A 781 46.92 -43.36 21.26
CA THR A 781 46.54 -42.03 20.78
C THR A 781 45.03 -41.87 20.78
N ALA A 782 44.57 -40.63 20.87
CA ALA A 782 43.18 -40.29 20.69
C ALA A 782 43.04 -39.16 19.67
N ASN A 783 42.01 -39.25 18.84
CA ASN A 783 41.62 -38.21 17.90
C ASN A 783 40.16 -37.83 18.13
N TYR A 784 39.96 -36.54 18.38
CA TYR A 784 38.65 -35.97 18.58
C TYR A 784 38.57 -34.64 17.84
N VAL A 785 37.62 -34.55 16.91
CA VAL A 785 37.53 -33.41 15.97
C VAL A 785 37.36 -32.11 16.75
N GLY A 786 38.24 -31.14 16.49
CA GLY A 786 38.26 -29.87 17.20
C GLY A 786 39.06 -29.87 18.51
N TYR A 787 39.81 -30.94 18.81
CA TYR A 787 40.71 -31.03 19.96
C TYR A 787 42.07 -31.63 19.57
N THR A 788 43.13 -31.19 20.27
CA THR A 788 44.45 -31.85 20.23
C THR A 788 44.65 -32.55 21.57
N LEU A 789 44.57 -33.88 21.61
CA LEU A 789 44.59 -34.67 22.85
C LEU A 789 46.00 -35.07 23.31
N GLY A 790 46.98 -34.19 23.13
CA GLY A 790 48.38 -34.45 23.44
C GLY A 790 49.05 -35.48 22.53
N THR A 791 50.27 -35.90 22.90
CA THR A 791 51.05 -36.92 22.18
C THR A 791 50.70 -38.33 22.65
N ALA A 792 51.10 -39.34 21.87
CA ALA A 792 50.86 -40.74 22.18
C ALA A 792 51.37 -41.12 23.58
N GLN A 793 50.51 -41.74 24.39
CA GLN A 793 50.85 -42.17 25.74
C GLN A 793 51.29 -43.63 25.72
N SER A 794 52.48 -43.89 26.26
CA SER A 794 52.99 -45.25 26.42
C SER A 794 52.59 -45.82 27.77
N VAL A 795 52.09 -47.05 27.78
CA VAL A 795 51.68 -47.75 29.00
C VAL A 795 52.16 -49.20 28.97
N THR A 796 52.79 -49.65 30.05
CA THR A 796 53.21 -51.05 30.22
C THR A 796 52.21 -51.77 31.11
N ILE A 797 51.71 -52.91 30.65
CA ILE A 797 50.79 -53.73 31.45
C ILE A 797 51.60 -54.47 32.51
N PRO A 798 51.32 -54.27 33.80
CA PRO A 798 52.08 -54.94 34.85
C PRO A 798 51.89 -56.46 34.75
N TYR A 799 52.93 -57.22 35.10
CA TYR A 799 52.73 -58.62 35.46
C TYR A 799 51.83 -58.65 36.69
N GLY A 800 50.71 -59.35 36.61
CA GLY A 800 49.79 -59.46 37.74
C GLY A 800 50.55 -59.89 38.99
N THR A 801 50.42 -59.11 40.07
CA THR A 801 50.84 -59.59 41.38
C THR A 801 49.95 -60.78 41.71
N ASN A 802 50.54 -61.96 41.87
CA ASN A 802 49.86 -63.07 42.53
C ASN A 802 49.58 -62.65 43.99
N SER A 803 48.39 -62.09 44.22
CA SER A 803 47.61 -62.11 45.47
C SER A 803 46.45 -61.14 45.36
#